data_AF-A0A6N3CQA5-F1
#
_entry.id   AF-A0A6N3CQA5-F1
#
_cell.length_a   1.000
_cell.length_b   1.000
_cell.length_c   1.000
_cell.angle_alpha   90.00
_cell.angle_beta   90.00
_cell.angle_gamma   90.00
#
_symmetry.space_group_name_H-M   'P 1'
#
loop_
_entity.id
_entity.type
_entity.pdbx_description
1 polymer ?
#
loop_
_entity_poly.entity_id
_entity_poly.type
_entity_poly.pdbx_seq_one_letter_code
_entity_poly.pdbx_strand_id
1 'polypeptide(L)'
;MRNFTLKPLLFCTALAGMALQGTIKAQDITFRAAENEEAEAIGVNTSDGVPVVADFDNNGFMDLWAPGQTYEWRPTSEVNEDGSVKWDWTWYDDTKLSFNNGDGTWNVKNRDSGTGLPFAYGGISNKAFDFNQDGLVDFIYPSVNVGWTFEAKKALLLAINNGDGTFTMKEDAALSEINPSLQNNKWNQQIQNTTISIADYNKDGYPDLLIQFENENPWERAVWLFKNVEGDHFERVTDPFIPEFGKPFVPQCAGSISFGDFNNDGWPDIVSTGWGDGNEELGINGGGQVHFYRNMKDGTFQLADTDFGEINAISEKLNFPYGEEHFITVVDYDQDGKQDILVFGQTGFQGEAIYAQNGKVALMLRNVSTDEKFAFEEVETQLYPLSGANVRLASLADFNGDGWIDFVARGWNGDWHTAISSSTGSYDGYYITEDVPDAEDNTDPIRIKEAYMAHGDLNNDGLLDLFTQENCDRLSWTINTTEPDYGIQIPGVPEDVKAEYNPDTKQLTVTWAESYTPDTESKAFYNLYLKNKATGKTFMIAPANPENGKQLTYTAFSGYVNPTSYTFEGVEEGNYTVGVQAVTYSWQASEFSTTDVNLNENPTSAFTVVSTDPSGRKEIESLSHITLNFNEEAYPNAMEDAPAITLTNDASEALDITLKKVSGQAKQIQIILPPTIEAGTYTLTVPEKAVCRTNGDWNTTFTKTFTTTGITAYIPTGIEGDEGNYGSLKDFTLTFPEQTNALVNPEATTLAYMVNNDNDYQVPATLSQGNRPNQIKLTLDEELKTEGSYTLIIPEGMIQRVIFTETTEENAENTTVLLTSPEIKYDYTIGLDFAPTGITPAAGKVFSLKDFTIKFAEGTVPQLNEESANQAYLLNSKNGNQVAATLAIGTNTTEVIATLAEEVSAEGNYTLVIPARMIQQTSMDEGDGTAEPTVKTEYAPNLKYDYTIGHDYEPVSITPAEGTVSSLHEFVLQFVADTTYATINTENEDKAYLADNNGESVEEATLAAGDNPNEIKVTLANEVNTKGTYTLVIPAKMIQQSAGEENPTIVDYAPQLEFIFTVTDGQSIESTLNGASTAEVYTISGILIKKNATREDLKGLKKGIYIINGKNMLVK
;
A
#
# COMPACT_ATOMS: atom_id res chain seq x y z
N MET A 1 25.45 -11.91 56.38
CA MET A 1 25.96 -10.54 56.64
C MET A 1 27.47 -10.55 56.42
N ARG A 2 28.09 -9.74 55.58
CA ARG A 2 27.68 -8.78 54.53
C ARG A 2 28.99 -8.37 53.83
N ASN A 3 28.89 -7.94 52.57
CA ASN A 3 29.88 -7.21 51.75
C ASN A 3 30.70 -8.05 50.76
N PHE A 4 30.05 -8.41 49.66
CA PHE A 4 30.69 -8.55 48.35
C PHE A 4 30.22 -7.37 47.48
N THR A 5 31.19 -6.69 46.86
CA THR A 5 31.03 -5.49 46.03
C THR A 5 30.67 -5.86 44.59
N LEU A 6 29.67 -5.16 44.02
CA LEU A 6 29.16 -5.30 42.65
C LEU A 6 30.17 -4.84 41.58
N LYS A 7 30.32 -5.66 40.54
CA LYS A 7 30.39 -5.40 39.08
C LYS A 7 30.38 -6.79 38.40
N PRO A 8 29.75 -7.04 37.22
CA PRO A 8 29.12 -6.12 36.26
C PRO A 8 27.65 -6.50 35.90
N LEU A 9 26.78 -5.50 35.82
CA LEU A 9 25.47 -5.59 35.17
C LEU A 9 25.22 -4.20 34.56
N LEU A 10 25.65 -4.03 33.31
CA LEU A 10 25.50 -2.83 32.47
C LEU A 10 26.02 -3.21 31.07
N PHE A 11 25.29 -4.13 30.43
CA PHE A 11 25.21 -4.33 28.99
C PHE A 11 23.78 -4.83 28.77
N CYS A 12 23.11 -4.31 27.74
CA CYS A 12 21.66 -4.38 27.46
C CYS A 12 20.83 -3.21 28.04
N THR A 13 21.05 -2.00 27.51
CA THR A 13 20.04 -0.96 27.30
C THR A 13 20.65 0.08 26.35
N ALA A 14 20.46 -0.10 25.04
CA ALA A 14 20.57 0.88 23.95
C ALA A 14 20.71 0.11 22.62
N LEU A 15 19.64 -0.55 22.20
CA LEU A 15 19.51 -1.12 20.85
C LEU A 15 18.04 -1.09 20.45
N ALA A 16 17.48 0.12 20.48
CA ALA A 16 16.21 0.48 19.87
C ALA A 16 16.27 2.00 19.68
N GLY A 17 16.02 2.46 18.46
CA GLY A 17 16.12 3.87 18.08
C GLY A 17 17.38 4.19 17.31
N MET A 18 17.18 4.88 16.20
CA MET A 18 18.17 5.29 15.22
C MET A 18 18.57 4.15 14.27
N ALA A 19 17.64 3.79 13.36
CA ALA A 19 17.89 3.90 11.92
C ALA A 19 17.51 5.35 11.51
N LEU A 20 18.25 5.95 10.58
CA LEU A 20 18.02 7.27 10.00
C LEU A 20 18.35 7.01 8.54
N GLN A 21 17.43 6.31 7.88
CA GLN A 21 17.21 6.45 6.45
C GLN A 21 16.78 7.90 6.23
N GLY A 22 17.11 8.49 5.07
CA GLY A 22 16.56 9.81 4.73
C GLY A 22 15.05 9.73 4.92
N THR A 23 14.53 10.43 5.93
CA THR A 23 13.20 10.15 6.45
C THR A 23 12.20 10.40 5.35
N ILE A 24 11.55 9.35 4.85
CA ILE A 24 10.27 9.49 4.19
C ILE A 24 9.41 10.22 5.22
N LYS A 25 9.06 11.47 4.92
CA LYS A 25 8.16 12.22 5.77
C LYS A 25 6.77 11.66 5.51
N ALA A 26 6.04 11.38 6.58
CA ALA A 26 4.64 11.02 6.48
C ALA A 26 3.90 12.14 5.72
N GLN A 27 3.22 11.79 4.63
CA GLN A 27 2.48 12.74 3.81
C GLN A 27 1.18 13.14 4.52
N ASP A 28 0.79 14.41 4.43
CA ASP A 28 -0.50 14.86 4.95
C ASP A 28 -1.66 14.28 4.12
N ILE A 29 -2.67 13.74 4.79
CA ILE A 29 -3.90 13.26 4.16
C ILE A 29 -4.86 14.43 3.99
N THR A 30 -5.47 14.56 2.81
CA THR A 30 -6.45 15.62 2.53
C THR A 30 -7.81 15.05 2.15
N PHE A 31 -8.85 15.71 2.63
CA PHE A 31 -10.24 15.33 2.37
C PHE A 31 -11.05 16.54 1.92
N ARG A 32 -12.09 16.28 1.15
CA ARG A 32 -13.19 17.23 0.90
C ARG A 32 -14.53 16.57 1.09
N ALA A 33 -15.53 17.38 1.42
CA ALA A 33 -16.91 16.95 1.34
C ALA A 33 -17.32 16.70 -0.13
N ALA A 34 -18.06 15.61 -0.39
CA ALA A 34 -18.72 15.43 -1.67
C ALA A 34 -19.80 16.51 -1.88
N GLU A 35 -19.91 16.99 -3.12
CA GLU A 35 -20.99 17.87 -3.55
C GLU A 35 -22.34 17.16 -3.41
N ASN A 36 -23.40 17.96 -3.37
CA ASN A 36 -24.74 17.42 -3.17
C ASN A 36 -25.13 16.46 -4.30
N GLU A 37 -24.80 16.81 -5.53
CA GLU A 37 -25.05 15.99 -6.72
C GLU A 37 -24.26 14.67 -6.69
N GLU A 38 -23.00 14.70 -6.22
CA GLU A 38 -22.14 13.50 -6.07
C GLU A 38 -22.76 12.51 -5.06
N ALA A 39 -23.15 13.02 -3.88
CA ALA A 39 -23.77 12.19 -2.85
C ALA A 39 -25.20 11.72 -3.20
N GLU A 40 -25.98 12.54 -3.90
CA GLU A 40 -27.33 12.18 -4.37
C GLU A 40 -27.30 11.11 -5.47
N ALA A 41 -26.24 11.08 -6.29
CA ALA A 41 -26.07 10.06 -7.33
C ALA A 41 -26.02 8.64 -6.76
N ILE A 42 -25.44 8.44 -5.57
CA ILE A 42 -25.38 7.16 -4.86
C ILE A 42 -26.79 6.69 -4.46
N GLY A 43 -27.72 7.62 -4.23
CA GLY A 43 -29.12 7.35 -3.90
C GLY A 43 -29.36 6.64 -2.56
N VAL A 44 -28.39 6.74 -1.64
CA VAL A 44 -28.58 6.35 -0.22
C VAL A 44 -29.07 7.56 0.57
N ASN A 45 -30.24 7.44 1.19
CA ASN A 45 -30.91 8.48 1.98
C ASN A 45 -31.41 7.95 3.32
N THR A 46 -30.62 7.08 3.95
CA THR A 46 -30.91 6.46 5.24
C THR A 46 -30.03 7.03 6.34
N SER A 47 -30.53 7.06 7.58
CA SER A 47 -29.81 7.43 8.80
C SER A 47 -29.67 6.24 9.76
N ASP A 48 -28.77 6.37 10.75
CA ASP A 48 -28.66 5.49 11.92
C ASP A 48 -28.24 4.03 11.63
N GLY A 49 -27.50 3.81 10.54
CA GLY A 49 -26.87 2.54 10.21
C GLY A 49 -25.39 2.67 9.83
N VAL A 50 -24.73 1.52 9.63
CA VAL A 50 -23.35 1.45 9.15
C VAL A 50 -23.36 0.77 7.79
N PRO A 51 -22.86 1.42 6.73
CA PRO A 51 -22.81 0.80 5.43
C PRO A 51 -21.89 -0.43 5.40
N VAL A 52 -22.20 -1.39 4.54
CA VAL A 52 -21.26 -2.43 4.08
C VAL A 52 -20.79 -2.01 2.68
N VAL A 53 -19.49 -2.00 2.47
CA VAL A 53 -18.86 -1.73 1.17
C VAL A 53 -18.24 -3.00 0.64
N ALA A 54 -18.71 -3.44 -0.53
CA ALA A 54 -18.24 -4.64 -1.20
C ALA A 54 -18.67 -4.61 -2.67
N ASP A 55 -17.94 -5.30 -3.54
CA ASP A 55 -18.36 -5.56 -4.92
C ASP A 55 -19.35 -6.74 -4.92
N PHE A 56 -20.66 -6.44 -4.84
CA PHE A 56 -21.70 -7.45 -4.69
C PHE A 56 -22.09 -8.10 -6.03
N ASP A 57 -21.88 -7.42 -7.15
CA ASP A 57 -22.18 -7.96 -8.49
C ASP A 57 -20.94 -8.36 -9.30
N ASN A 58 -19.76 -8.29 -8.67
CA ASN A 58 -18.45 -8.68 -9.20
C ASN A 58 -18.10 -7.96 -10.51
N ASN A 59 -18.42 -6.67 -10.57
CA ASN A 59 -18.17 -5.81 -11.73
C ASN A 59 -16.82 -5.06 -11.65
N GLY A 60 -16.11 -5.19 -10.53
CA GLY A 60 -14.81 -4.59 -10.27
C GLY A 60 -14.86 -3.20 -9.61
N PHE A 61 -16.06 -2.74 -9.22
CA PHE A 61 -16.32 -1.48 -8.52
C PHE A 61 -17.06 -1.76 -7.21
N MET A 62 -16.81 -0.92 -6.20
CA MET A 62 -17.42 -1.11 -4.88
C MET A 62 -18.88 -0.66 -4.87
N ASP A 63 -19.75 -1.54 -4.40
CA ASP A 63 -21.16 -1.27 -4.12
C ASP A 63 -21.39 -0.94 -2.64
N LEU A 64 -22.58 -0.43 -2.33
CA LEU A 64 -22.94 0.02 -1.00
C LEU A 64 -24.27 -0.58 -0.55
N TRP A 65 -24.26 -1.31 0.56
CA TRP A 65 -25.47 -1.63 1.31
C TRP A 65 -25.58 -0.72 2.53
N ALA A 66 -26.69 0.01 2.65
CA ALA A 66 -26.95 0.95 3.74
C ALA A 66 -28.29 0.61 4.42
N PRO A 67 -28.27 0.02 5.62
CA PRO A 67 -29.47 -0.15 6.44
C PRO A 67 -29.76 1.15 7.19
N GLY A 68 -31.02 1.37 7.58
CA GLY A 68 -31.34 2.49 8.45
C GLY A 68 -32.78 2.98 8.32
N GLN A 69 -32.96 4.26 8.61
CA GLN A 69 -34.26 4.92 8.55
C GLN A 69 -34.27 6.02 7.52
N THR A 70 -35.42 6.17 6.87
CA THR A 70 -35.69 7.27 5.97
C THR A 70 -36.97 7.99 6.39
N TYR A 71 -37.08 9.26 6.05
CA TYR A 71 -38.25 10.08 6.32
C TYR A 71 -38.82 10.56 4.99
N GLU A 72 -39.91 9.93 4.55
CA GLU A 72 -40.39 10.08 3.18
C GLU A 72 -41.86 10.49 3.11
N TRP A 73 -42.21 11.24 2.07
CA TRP A 73 -43.58 11.60 1.74
C TRP A 73 -44.31 10.40 1.14
N ARG A 74 -45.16 9.73 1.92
CA ARG A 74 -45.74 8.44 1.57
C ARG A 74 -47.27 8.46 1.59
N PRO A 75 -47.94 7.61 0.79
CA PRO A 75 -49.39 7.50 0.79
C PRO A 75 -49.87 6.85 2.09
N THR A 76 -50.88 7.43 2.71
CA THR A 76 -51.54 6.89 3.90
C THR A 76 -52.69 5.94 3.51
N SER A 77 -53.23 5.22 4.50
CA SER A 77 -54.45 4.43 4.31
C SER A 77 -55.74 5.28 4.26
N GLU A 78 -55.63 6.59 4.49
CA GLU A 78 -56.75 7.53 4.43
C GLU A 78 -56.91 8.13 3.03
N VAL A 79 -58.15 8.52 2.71
CA VAL A 79 -58.47 9.26 1.48
C VAL A 79 -59.05 10.63 1.85
N ASN A 80 -58.74 11.65 1.06
CA ASN A 80 -59.37 12.96 1.13
C ASN A 80 -60.87 12.85 0.78
N GLU A 81 -61.65 13.90 1.07
CA GLU A 81 -63.10 13.93 0.78
C GLU A 81 -63.45 13.71 -0.71
N ASP A 82 -62.50 13.98 -1.61
CA ASP A 82 -62.63 13.76 -3.06
C ASP A 82 -62.24 12.33 -3.52
N GLY A 83 -61.83 11.46 -2.59
CA GLY A 83 -61.42 10.08 -2.85
C GLY A 83 -59.96 9.90 -3.26
N SER A 84 -59.15 10.98 -3.33
CA SER A 84 -57.70 10.87 -3.54
C SER A 84 -56.99 10.37 -2.28
N VAL A 85 -55.90 9.60 -2.44
CA VAL A 85 -55.09 9.11 -1.32
C VAL A 85 -54.44 10.30 -0.62
N LYS A 86 -54.57 10.36 0.71
CA LYS A 86 -53.88 11.37 1.52
C LYS A 86 -52.42 10.95 1.68
N TRP A 87 -51.51 11.91 1.61
CA TRP A 87 -50.08 11.69 1.80
C TRP A 87 -49.62 12.37 3.09
N ASP A 88 -48.65 11.77 3.76
CA ASP A 88 -48.03 12.33 4.96
C ASP A 88 -46.53 12.00 5.00
N TRP A 89 -45.75 12.82 5.70
CA TRP A 89 -44.35 12.52 5.96
C TRP A 89 -44.28 11.47 7.06
N THR A 90 -43.68 10.32 6.74
CA THR A 90 -43.67 9.18 7.66
C THR A 90 -42.27 8.60 7.74
N TRP A 91 -41.84 8.33 8.98
CA TRP A 91 -40.64 7.54 9.23
C TRP A 91 -40.81 6.12 8.75
N TYR A 92 -39.74 5.59 8.17
CA TYR A 92 -39.76 4.30 7.53
C TYR A 92 -38.40 3.62 7.64
N ASP A 93 -38.38 2.35 8.02
CA ASP A 93 -37.14 1.57 8.03
C ASP A 93 -36.86 1.13 6.58
N ASP A 94 -35.64 1.29 6.06
CA ASP A 94 -35.27 0.95 4.69
C ASP A 94 -33.90 0.24 4.62
N THR A 95 -33.64 -0.38 3.49
CA THR A 95 -32.35 -0.96 3.13
C THR A 95 -32.04 -0.55 1.71
N LYS A 96 -31.11 0.40 1.57
CA LYS A 96 -30.62 0.82 0.26
C LYS A 96 -29.48 -0.09 -0.15
N LEU A 97 -29.49 -0.45 -1.42
CA LEU A 97 -28.43 -1.18 -2.07
C LEU A 97 -28.11 -0.46 -3.37
N SER A 98 -26.96 0.19 -3.40
CA SER A 98 -26.51 1.02 -4.51
C SER A 98 -25.37 0.31 -5.22
N PHE A 99 -25.62 -0.09 -6.46
CA PHE A 99 -24.62 -0.73 -7.32
C PHE A 99 -23.89 0.32 -8.14
N ASN A 100 -22.56 0.29 -8.09
CA ASN A 100 -21.70 1.22 -8.82
C ASN A 100 -21.45 0.70 -10.24
N ASN A 101 -21.79 1.51 -11.25
CA ASN A 101 -21.60 1.10 -12.64
C ASN A 101 -20.19 1.39 -13.19
N GLY A 102 -19.32 2.02 -12.39
CA GLY A 102 -17.96 2.40 -12.79
C GLY A 102 -17.86 3.61 -13.71
N ASP A 103 -18.99 4.24 -14.04
CA ASP A 103 -19.08 5.43 -14.91
C ASP A 103 -19.63 6.67 -14.17
N GLY A 104 -19.57 6.64 -12.83
CA GLY A 104 -20.14 7.67 -11.97
C GLY A 104 -21.67 7.59 -11.82
N THR A 105 -22.31 6.55 -12.38
CA THR A 105 -23.74 6.29 -12.19
C THR A 105 -24.02 5.09 -11.29
N TRP A 106 -25.21 5.07 -10.68
CA TRP A 106 -25.59 4.06 -9.70
C TRP A 106 -26.94 3.43 -10.00
N ASN A 107 -27.05 2.11 -9.81
CA ASN A 107 -28.32 1.41 -9.80
C ASN A 107 -28.77 1.18 -8.35
N VAL A 108 -29.85 1.84 -7.95
CA VAL A 108 -30.30 1.79 -6.54
C VAL A 108 -31.52 0.89 -6.40
N LYS A 109 -31.40 -0.12 -5.55
CA LYS A 109 -32.50 -0.95 -5.07
C LYS A 109 -32.84 -0.53 -3.64
N ASN A 110 -34.13 -0.49 -3.34
CA ASN A 110 -34.63 -0.33 -1.99
C ASN A 110 -35.24 -1.65 -1.49
N ARG A 111 -35.73 -1.66 -0.26
CA ARG A 111 -36.35 -2.85 0.33
C ARG A 111 -37.52 -3.47 -0.46
N ASP A 112 -38.28 -2.65 -1.20
CA ASP A 112 -39.47 -3.09 -1.93
C ASP A 112 -39.10 -3.63 -3.32
N SER A 113 -37.81 -3.56 -3.68
CA SER A 113 -37.27 -4.01 -4.96
C SER A 113 -37.08 -5.54 -5.03
N GLY A 114 -37.48 -6.28 -3.99
CA GLY A 114 -37.37 -7.74 -3.95
C GLY A 114 -35.93 -8.24 -3.87
N THR A 115 -35.05 -7.48 -3.21
CA THR A 115 -33.63 -7.84 -3.02
C THR A 115 -33.44 -9.07 -2.15
N GLY A 116 -34.44 -9.47 -1.36
CA GLY A 116 -34.35 -10.57 -0.40
C GLY A 116 -33.75 -10.19 0.96
N LEU A 117 -33.22 -8.96 1.09
CA LEU A 117 -32.76 -8.40 2.36
C LEU A 117 -33.96 -7.97 3.22
N PRO A 118 -34.00 -8.33 4.52
CA PRO A 118 -35.06 -7.94 5.43
C PRO A 118 -34.85 -6.52 5.94
N PHE A 119 -35.86 -6.02 6.64
CA PHE A 119 -35.78 -4.82 7.45
C PHE A 119 -34.58 -4.89 8.41
N ALA A 120 -33.71 -3.88 8.33
CA ALA A 120 -32.57 -3.75 9.20
C ALA A 120 -32.52 -2.32 9.75
N TYR A 121 -32.42 -2.22 11.07
CA TYR A 121 -32.04 -0.98 11.75
C TYR A 121 -30.74 -1.25 12.49
N GLY A 122 -29.79 -0.32 12.41
CA GLY A 122 -28.46 -0.49 12.96
C GLY A 122 -27.52 -1.16 11.96
N GLY A 123 -27.02 -2.37 12.27
CA GLY A 123 -25.93 -3.00 11.50
C GLY A 123 -24.54 -2.55 11.96
N ILE A 124 -24.42 -2.01 13.18
CA ILE A 124 -23.14 -1.59 13.75
C ILE A 124 -22.29 -2.83 14.06
N SER A 125 -21.03 -2.86 13.60
CA SER A 125 -20.15 -4.05 13.60
C SER A 125 -20.39 -5.09 12.51
N ASN A 126 -21.13 -4.76 11.45
CA ASN A 126 -21.26 -5.65 10.30
C ASN A 126 -19.88 -6.12 9.76
N LYS A 127 -19.88 -7.28 9.10
CA LYS A 127 -18.71 -7.85 8.42
C LYS A 127 -19.11 -8.44 7.07
N ALA A 128 -18.36 -8.09 6.03
CA ALA A 128 -18.40 -8.73 4.73
C ALA A 128 -17.31 -9.81 4.65
N PHE A 129 -17.66 -10.98 4.14
CA PHE A 129 -16.80 -12.15 4.01
C PHE A 129 -17.47 -13.19 3.11
N ASP A 130 -16.74 -14.19 2.61
CA ASP A 130 -17.33 -15.27 1.82
C ASP A 130 -17.67 -16.45 2.75
N PHE A 131 -18.92 -16.49 3.25
CA PHE A 131 -19.33 -17.49 4.24
C PHE A 131 -19.31 -18.90 3.66
N ASN A 132 -19.76 -19.05 2.41
CA ASN A 132 -19.98 -20.34 1.80
C ASN A 132 -18.83 -20.82 0.88
N GLN A 133 -17.84 -19.95 0.66
CA GLN A 133 -16.66 -20.13 -0.20
C GLN A 133 -17.05 -20.36 -1.68
N ASP A 134 -17.99 -19.54 -2.20
CA ASP A 134 -18.44 -19.56 -3.60
C ASP A 134 -17.82 -18.46 -4.48
N GLY A 135 -17.02 -17.58 -3.90
CA GLY A 135 -16.36 -16.45 -4.58
C GLY A 135 -17.21 -15.19 -4.66
N LEU A 136 -18.36 -15.13 -3.98
CA LEU A 136 -19.19 -13.94 -3.83
C LEU A 136 -19.11 -13.42 -2.39
N VAL A 137 -19.20 -12.10 -2.23
CA VAL A 137 -19.16 -11.49 -0.90
C VAL A 137 -20.53 -11.61 -0.23
N ASP A 138 -20.59 -12.38 0.85
CA ASP A 138 -21.69 -12.43 1.81
C ASP A 138 -21.45 -11.38 2.92
N PHE A 139 -22.44 -11.18 3.79
CA PHE A 139 -22.22 -10.36 4.98
C PHE A 139 -23.13 -10.71 6.16
N ILE A 140 -22.61 -10.47 7.36
CA ILE A 140 -23.32 -10.65 8.63
C ILE A 140 -23.47 -9.30 9.34
N TYR A 141 -24.62 -9.09 9.97
CA TYR A 141 -24.89 -7.83 10.66
C TYR A 141 -25.87 -7.99 11.83
N PRO A 142 -25.66 -7.25 12.94
CA PRO A 142 -26.60 -7.21 14.05
C PRO A 142 -27.74 -6.23 13.74
N SER A 143 -28.99 -6.70 13.84
CA SER A 143 -30.18 -5.87 13.67
C SER A 143 -30.92 -5.70 15.00
N VAL A 144 -31.55 -4.54 15.21
CA VAL A 144 -32.35 -4.25 16.41
C VAL A 144 -33.81 -3.93 16.04
N ASN A 145 -34.76 -4.38 16.87
CA ASN A 145 -36.20 -4.21 16.63
C ASN A 145 -36.76 -2.92 17.26
N VAL A 146 -36.19 -1.78 16.90
CA VAL A 146 -36.51 -0.47 17.51
C VAL A 146 -36.70 0.64 16.48
N GLY A 147 -36.74 0.28 15.20
CA GLY A 147 -37.09 1.21 14.14
C GLY A 147 -38.54 1.71 14.22
N TRP A 148 -38.88 2.78 13.50
CA TRP A 148 -40.20 3.43 13.61
C TRP A 148 -41.35 2.55 13.14
N THR A 149 -41.08 1.56 12.29
CA THR A 149 -42.08 0.58 11.85
C THR A 149 -42.16 -0.63 12.79
N PHE A 150 -41.14 -0.86 13.63
CA PHE A 150 -40.97 -2.06 14.47
C PHE A 150 -41.00 -3.38 13.67
N GLU A 151 -40.64 -3.34 12.37
CA GLU A 151 -40.63 -4.51 11.48
C GLU A 151 -39.25 -5.18 11.40
N ALA A 152 -38.19 -4.53 11.88
CA ALA A 152 -36.83 -5.08 11.94
C ALA A 152 -36.71 -6.27 12.92
N LYS A 153 -35.95 -7.30 12.55
CA LYS A 153 -35.70 -8.45 13.44
C LYS A 153 -34.64 -8.07 14.48
N LYS A 154 -34.87 -8.38 15.76
CA LYS A 154 -33.82 -8.39 16.81
C LYS A 154 -33.05 -9.70 16.69
N ALA A 155 -32.04 -9.74 15.83
CA ALA A 155 -31.27 -10.95 15.51
C ALA A 155 -29.95 -10.61 14.83
N LEU A 156 -29.02 -11.57 14.87
CA LEU A 156 -27.80 -11.54 14.08
C LEU A 156 -28.17 -12.20 12.75
N LEU A 157 -28.00 -11.47 11.65
CA LEU A 157 -28.52 -11.84 10.35
C LEU A 157 -27.37 -12.08 9.38
N LEU A 158 -27.42 -13.21 8.68
CA LEU A 158 -26.48 -13.59 7.63
C LEU A 158 -27.17 -13.51 6.28
N ALA A 159 -26.66 -12.64 5.40
CA ALA A 159 -27.13 -12.46 4.04
C ALA A 159 -26.16 -13.13 3.07
N ILE A 160 -26.67 -14.10 2.31
CA ILE A 160 -25.92 -14.80 1.27
C ILE A 160 -26.15 -14.11 -0.07
N ASN A 161 -25.09 -13.69 -0.74
CA ASN A 161 -25.16 -13.04 -2.04
C ASN A 161 -25.38 -14.07 -3.15
N ASN A 162 -26.37 -13.81 -4.01
CA ASN A 162 -26.66 -14.70 -5.15
C ASN A 162 -25.92 -14.28 -6.44
N GLY A 163 -25.17 -13.17 -6.41
CA GLY A 163 -24.37 -12.66 -7.54
C GLY A 163 -25.18 -11.95 -8.63
N ASP A 164 -26.48 -11.74 -8.42
CA ASP A 164 -27.39 -11.03 -9.34
C ASP A 164 -28.01 -9.78 -8.69
N GLY A 165 -27.38 -9.31 -7.62
CA GLY A 165 -27.84 -8.21 -6.79
C GLY A 165 -29.11 -8.55 -5.99
N THR A 166 -29.31 -9.84 -5.68
CA THR A 166 -30.27 -10.34 -4.69
C THR A 166 -29.55 -11.16 -3.63
N PHE A 167 -30.18 -11.30 -2.47
CA PHE A 167 -29.64 -11.98 -1.30
C PHE A 167 -30.62 -13.00 -0.74
N THR A 168 -30.07 -14.07 -0.20
CA THR A 168 -30.80 -15.08 0.55
C THR A 168 -30.45 -14.99 2.02
N MET A 169 -31.42 -14.72 2.89
CA MET A 169 -31.18 -14.77 4.33
C MET A 169 -30.99 -16.21 4.79
N LYS A 170 -29.81 -16.51 5.36
CA LYS A 170 -29.54 -17.81 5.96
C LYS A 170 -30.16 -17.86 7.35
N GLU A 171 -31.19 -18.68 7.51
CA GLU A 171 -31.71 -19.05 8.83
C GLU A 171 -30.74 -20.07 9.45
N ASP A 172 -30.17 -19.72 10.59
CA ASP A 172 -29.15 -20.50 11.29
C ASP A 172 -29.58 -20.76 12.73
N ALA A 173 -29.55 -22.03 13.15
CA ALA A 173 -30.04 -22.43 14.47
C ALA A 173 -29.15 -21.90 15.60
N ALA A 174 -27.82 -21.90 15.41
CA ALA A 174 -26.88 -21.46 16.44
C ALA A 174 -26.90 -19.93 16.57
N LEU A 175 -26.96 -19.19 15.46
CA LEU A 175 -27.11 -17.73 15.52
C LEU A 175 -28.45 -17.32 16.16
N SER A 176 -29.50 -18.12 16.00
CA SER A 176 -30.81 -17.89 16.63
C SER A 176 -30.82 -18.06 18.15
N GLU A 177 -29.77 -18.68 18.73
CA GLU A 177 -29.59 -18.74 20.20
C GLU A 177 -29.26 -17.37 20.81
N ILE A 178 -28.74 -16.44 20.01
CA ILE A 178 -28.39 -15.10 20.45
C ILE A 178 -29.67 -14.27 20.63
N ASN A 179 -30.02 -13.98 21.88
CA ASN A 179 -31.14 -13.10 22.22
C ASN A 179 -30.61 -11.84 22.92
N PRO A 180 -30.13 -10.83 22.18
CA PRO A 180 -29.39 -9.72 22.76
C PRO A 180 -30.30 -8.88 23.66
N SER A 181 -29.76 -8.49 24.81
CA SER A 181 -30.25 -7.41 25.65
C SER A 181 -29.90 -6.08 24.99
N LEU A 182 -30.92 -5.26 24.71
CA LEU A 182 -30.72 -3.97 24.06
C LEU A 182 -30.80 -2.85 25.10
N GLN A 183 -29.66 -2.22 25.38
CA GLN A 183 -29.62 -0.99 26.15
C GLN A 183 -29.37 0.18 25.18
N ASN A 184 -30.27 1.17 25.13
CA ASN A 184 -30.21 2.28 24.16
C ASN A 184 -30.03 1.81 22.70
N ASN A 185 -30.70 0.72 22.32
CA ASN A 185 -30.62 0.10 20.98
C ASN A 185 -29.25 -0.48 20.63
N LYS A 186 -28.47 -0.89 21.64
CA LYS A 186 -27.11 -1.41 21.48
C LYS A 186 -26.98 -2.87 21.88
N TRP A 187 -26.33 -3.68 21.03
CA TRP A 187 -26.06 -5.12 21.26
C TRP A 187 -25.00 -5.38 22.32
N ASN A 188 -23.95 -4.56 22.32
CA ASN A 188 -22.80 -4.69 23.19
C ASN A 188 -22.65 -3.44 24.09
N GLN A 189 -23.76 -2.89 24.58
CA GLN A 189 -23.76 -1.71 25.48
C GLN A 189 -22.91 -0.52 24.98
N GLN A 190 -21.75 -0.23 25.58
CA GLN A 190 -20.96 0.97 25.27
C GLN A 190 -20.31 0.92 23.88
N ILE A 191 -19.36 0.01 23.66
CA ILE A 191 -18.63 -0.15 22.39
C ILE A 191 -19.41 -1.06 21.44
N GLN A 192 -19.75 -0.54 20.25
CA GLN A 192 -20.55 -1.27 19.27
C GLN A 192 -19.85 -1.61 17.97
N ASN A 193 -18.71 -1.01 17.62
CA ASN A 193 -18.12 -1.21 16.30
C ASN A 193 -17.36 -2.53 16.16
N THR A 194 -16.95 -3.13 17.27
CA THR A 194 -16.04 -4.28 17.33
C THR A 194 -16.63 -5.45 18.11
N THR A 195 -17.94 -5.67 17.95
CA THR A 195 -18.67 -6.78 18.56
C THR A 195 -18.49 -8.09 17.82
N ILE A 196 -18.06 -8.05 16.56
CA ILE A 196 -17.90 -9.21 15.67
C ILE A 196 -16.47 -9.20 15.08
N SER A 197 -15.82 -10.37 15.10
CA SER A 197 -14.55 -10.63 14.41
C SER A 197 -14.66 -11.93 13.61
N ILE A 198 -14.06 -11.95 12.42
CA ILE A 198 -14.08 -13.08 11.48
C ILE A 198 -12.65 -13.53 11.22
N ALA A 199 -12.38 -14.82 11.37
CA ALA A 199 -11.11 -15.46 11.00
C ALA A 199 -11.34 -16.97 10.89
N ASP A 200 -10.50 -17.68 10.13
CA ASP A 200 -10.48 -19.14 10.13
C ASP A 200 -9.58 -19.63 11.30
N TYR A 201 -10.15 -19.71 12.51
CA TYR A 201 -9.37 -19.99 13.72
C TYR A 201 -8.84 -21.42 13.76
N ASN A 202 -9.49 -22.32 13.02
CA ASN A 202 -9.20 -23.75 13.02
C ASN A 202 -8.48 -24.22 11.72
N LYS A 203 -8.32 -23.30 10.76
CA LYS A 203 -7.62 -23.47 9.47
C LYS A 203 -8.25 -24.50 8.53
N ASP A 204 -9.56 -24.71 8.61
CA ASP A 204 -10.29 -25.64 7.74
C ASP A 204 -10.74 -25.02 6.41
N GLY A 205 -10.40 -23.75 6.17
CA GLY A 205 -10.71 -23.00 4.97
C GLY A 205 -12.05 -22.30 5.01
N TYR A 206 -12.78 -22.31 6.13
CA TYR A 206 -14.04 -21.57 6.27
C TYR A 206 -13.93 -20.48 7.35
N PRO A 207 -14.42 -19.27 7.06
CA PRO A 207 -14.38 -18.18 8.03
C PRO A 207 -15.31 -18.46 9.22
N ASP A 208 -14.75 -18.41 10.42
CA ASP A 208 -15.46 -18.59 11.69
C ASP A 208 -15.83 -17.22 12.31
N LEU A 209 -16.69 -17.26 13.33
CA LEU A 209 -17.29 -16.06 13.93
C LEU A 209 -17.01 -15.97 15.43
N LEU A 210 -16.38 -14.88 15.87
CA LEU A 210 -16.32 -14.48 17.27
C LEU A 210 -17.27 -13.30 17.51
N ILE A 211 -18.07 -13.37 18.57
CA ILE A 211 -19.01 -12.30 18.93
C ILE A 211 -19.03 -12.00 20.43
N GLN A 212 -19.13 -10.71 20.76
CA GLN A 212 -19.32 -10.20 22.12
C GLN A 212 -20.64 -9.44 22.25
N PHE A 213 -21.43 -9.76 23.28
CA PHE A 213 -22.73 -9.13 23.51
C PHE A 213 -23.25 -9.35 24.95
N GLU A 214 -24.36 -8.71 25.31
CA GLU A 214 -25.16 -9.07 26.49
C GLU A 214 -26.41 -9.85 26.05
N ASN A 215 -26.62 -11.03 26.61
CA ASN A 215 -27.78 -11.89 26.35
C ASN A 215 -28.91 -11.56 27.34
N GLU A 216 -30.17 -11.65 26.90
CA GLU A 216 -31.35 -11.35 27.73
C GLU A 216 -31.97 -12.62 28.35
N ASN A 217 -31.79 -13.80 27.75
CA ASN A 217 -32.42 -15.03 28.24
C ASN A 217 -31.60 -16.32 27.95
N PRO A 218 -30.93 -16.91 28.96
CA PRO A 218 -30.73 -16.34 30.29
C PRO A 218 -29.94 -15.03 30.21
N TRP A 219 -30.11 -14.14 31.20
CA TRP A 219 -29.29 -12.94 31.26
C TRP A 219 -27.85 -13.33 31.56
N GLU A 220 -26.94 -13.00 30.65
CA GLU A 220 -25.50 -13.19 30.80
C GLU A 220 -24.73 -12.25 29.86
N ARG A 221 -23.51 -11.88 30.24
CA ARG A 221 -22.55 -11.30 29.30
C ARG A 221 -21.86 -12.43 28.55
N ALA A 222 -21.54 -12.23 27.28
CA ALA A 222 -21.10 -13.33 26.43
C ALA A 222 -19.95 -12.90 25.53
N VAL A 223 -18.93 -13.77 25.48
CA VAL A 223 -17.99 -13.89 24.37
C VAL A 223 -18.18 -15.30 23.82
N TRP A 224 -18.75 -15.41 22.62
CA TRP A 224 -19.09 -16.68 21.98
C TRP A 224 -18.30 -16.87 20.69
N LEU A 225 -17.83 -18.09 20.46
CA LEU A 225 -17.19 -18.54 19.23
C LEU A 225 -18.12 -19.50 18.49
N PHE A 226 -18.22 -19.31 17.19
CA PHE A 226 -18.98 -20.12 16.28
C PHE A 226 -18.08 -20.65 15.17
N LYS A 227 -18.08 -21.96 14.98
CA LYS A 227 -17.41 -22.62 13.87
C LYS A 227 -18.32 -22.64 12.65
N ASN A 228 -17.81 -22.27 11.48
CA ASN A 228 -18.50 -22.45 10.22
C ASN A 228 -18.34 -23.91 9.74
N VAL A 229 -19.46 -24.59 9.51
CA VAL A 229 -19.49 -25.97 9.06
C VAL A 229 -19.69 -25.99 7.55
N GLU A 230 -18.56 -26.00 6.86
CA GLU A 230 -18.45 -26.18 5.41
C GLU A 230 -19.23 -25.18 4.54
N GLY A 231 -19.51 -23.97 5.07
CA GLY A 231 -20.29 -22.97 4.36
C GLY A 231 -21.80 -23.24 4.38
N ASP A 232 -22.26 -24.18 5.20
CA ASP A 232 -23.68 -24.45 5.38
C ASP A 232 -24.24 -23.69 6.58
N HIS A 233 -23.72 -23.88 7.79
CA HIS A 233 -24.25 -23.27 9.00
C HIS A 233 -23.16 -23.04 10.03
N PHE A 234 -23.47 -22.29 11.09
CA PHE A 234 -22.60 -22.13 12.25
C PHE A 234 -22.95 -23.12 13.36
N GLU A 235 -21.93 -23.60 14.07
CA GLU A 235 -22.07 -24.33 15.33
C GLU A 235 -21.40 -23.56 16.46
N ARG A 236 -22.11 -23.34 17.56
CA ARG A 236 -21.53 -22.68 18.75
C ARG A 236 -20.53 -23.61 19.44
N VAL A 237 -19.31 -23.14 19.63
CA VAL A 237 -18.27 -23.86 20.37
C VAL A 237 -18.56 -23.74 21.87
N THR A 238 -19.13 -24.79 22.48
CA THR A 238 -19.64 -24.74 23.86
C THR A 238 -18.56 -24.91 24.94
N ASP A 239 -17.40 -25.48 24.59
CA ASP A 239 -16.28 -25.72 25.50
C ASP A 239 -14.96 -25.37 24.78
N PRO A 240 -14.70 -24.08 24.52
CA PRO A 240 -13.55 -23.66 23.72
C PRO A 240 -12.23 -23.67 24.52
N PHE A 241 -12.07 -24.49 25.56
CA PHE A 241 -10.91 -24.41 26.45
C PHE A 241 -10.31 -25.76 26.85
N ILE A 242 -9.05 -25.75 27.31
CA ILE A 242 -8.37 -26.94 27.84
C ILE A 242 -8.84 -27.21 29.28
N PRO A 243 -9.49 -28.36 29.59
CA PRO A 243 -10.03 -28.63 30.93
C PRO A 243 -8.98 -28.76 32.05
N GLU A 244 -7.72 -29.11 31.70
CA GLU A 244 -6.64 -29.34 32.68
C GLU A 244 -5.89 -28.06 33.08
N PHE A 245 -5.97 -26.98 32.29
CA PHE A 245 -5.15 -25.76 32.47
C PHE A 245 -5.86 -24.44 32.15
N GLY A 246 -7.08 -24.46 31.61
CA GLY A 246 -7.80 -23.28 31.11
C GLY A 246 -9.11 -22.99 31.83
N LYS A 247 -9.49 -21.71 31.87
CA LYS A 247 -10.83 -21.24 32.18
C LYS A 247 -11.61 -21.05 30.87
N PRO A 248 -12.95 -21.17 30.86
CA PRO A 248 -13.76 -20.75 29.72
C PRO A 248 -13.50 -19.28 29.38
N PHE A 249 -13.93 -18.86 28.18
CA PHE A 249 -14.01 -17.44 27.85
C PHE A 249 -14.73 -16.70 28.95
N VAL A 250 -14.08 -15.65 29.44
CA VAL A 250 -14.61 -14.77 30.47
C VAL A 250 -15.88 -14.12 29.94
N PRO A 251 -17.04 -14.33 30.60
CA PRO A 251 -18.29 -13.67 30.25
C PRO A 251 -18.15 -12.14 30.43
N GLN A 252 -18.01 -11.41 29.32
CA GLN A 252 -17.88 -9.95 29.32
C GLN A 252 -18.52 -9.30 28.09
N CYS A 253 -18.90 -8.03 28.19
CA CYS A 253 -19.48 -7.23 27.10
C CYS A 253 -19.04 -5.76 27.23
N ALA A 254 -19.60 -4.85 26.45
CA ALA A 254 -19.30 -3.41 26.48
C ALA A 254 -17.95 -3.00 25.87
N GLY A 255 -17.01 -3.92 25.62
CA GLY A 255 -15.70 -3.63 25.04
C GLY A 255 -15.56 -4.09 23.59
N SER A 256 -14.37 -4.57 23.24
CA SER A 256 -13.94 -4.88 21.88
C SER A 256 -13.39 -6.31 21.81
N ILE A 257 -13.59 -6.97 20.69
CA ILE A 257 -12.98 -8.27 20.39
C ILE A 257 -12.22 -8.27 19.07
N SER A 258 -11.17 -9.08 18.99
CA SER A 258 -10.48 -9.35 17.72
C SER A 258 -9.80 -10.71 17.76
N PHE A 259 -9.81 -11.40 16.61
CA PHE A 259 -8.78 -12.38 16.30
C PHE A 259 -7.44 -11.68 16.00
N GLY A 260 -6.33 -12.40 16.13
CA GLY A 260 -4.99 -11.99 15.69
C GLY A 260 -3.93 -13.03 16.06
N ASP A 261 -2.80 -13.09 15.35
CA ASP A 261 -1.68 -14.00 15.66
C ASP A 261 -0.68 -13.31 16.60
N PHE A 262 -0.94 -13.37 17.91
CA PHE A 262 -0.24 -12.56 18.90
C PHE A 262 1.08 -13.19 19.37
N ASN A 263 1.24 -14.51 19.22
CA ASN A 263 2.51 -15.19 19.48
C ASN A 263 3.30 -15.54 18.20
N ASN A 264 2.81 -15.11 17.03
CA ASN A 264 3.44 -15.34 15.72
C ASN A 264 3.65 -16.85 15.43
N ASP A 265 2.67 -17.67 15.81
CA ASP A 265 2.71 -19.12 15.60
C ASP A 265 1.91 -19.59 14.39
N GLY A 266 1.32 -18.63 13.68
CA GLY A 266 0.51 -18.79 12.49
C GLY A 266 -0.96 -19.03 12.78
N TRP A 267 -1.40 -19.19 14.03
CA TRP A 267 -2.80 -19.48 14.36
C TRP A 267 -3.51 -18.26 14.96
N PRO A 268 -4.76 -17.97 14.56
CA PRO A 268 -5.51 -16.86 15.16
C PRO A 268 -5.77 -17.10 16.65
N ASP A 269 -5.17 -16.27 17.49
CA ASP A 269 -5.49 -16.07 18.90
C ASP A 269 -6.64 -15.06 19.06
N ILE A 270 -7.05 -14.78 20.30
CA ILE A 270 -8.14 -13.86 20.61
C ILE A 270 -7.73 -12.85 21.67
N VAL A 271 -8.09 -11.59 21.47
CA VAL A 271 -8.12 -10.55 22.50
C VAL A 271 -9.55 -10.08 22.72
N SER A 272 -9.93 -9.88 23.98
CA SER A 272 -11.25 -9.38 24.36
C SER A 272 -11.17 -8.41 25.53
N THR A 273 -11.72 -7.21 25.35
CA THR A 273 -11.92 -6.20 26.40
C THR A 273 -13.40 -6.14 26.79
N GLY A 274 -13.72 -5.69 27.99
CA GLY A 274 -15.11 -5.46 28.39
C GLY A 274 -15.35 -5.50 29.89
N TRP A 275 -16.60 -5.34 30.29
CA TRP A 275 -17.04 -5.51 31.66
C TRP A 275 -17.38 -6.97 31.96
N GLY A 276 -16.69 -7.57 32.93
CA GLY A 276 -17.02 -8.89 33.48
C GLY A 276 -17.79 -8.79 34.80
N ASP A 277 -18.72 -9.71 35.04
CA ASP A 277 -19.32 -9.88 36.37
C ASP A 277 -18.35 -10.59 37.31
N GLY A 278 -18.28 -10.16 38.57
CA GLY A 278 -17.47 -10.81 39.59
C GLY A 278 -17.79 -12.31 39.69
N ASN A 279 -16.77 -13.15 39.50
CA ASN A 279 -16.87 -14.60 39.54
C ASN A 279 -15.62 -15.20 40.20
N GLU A 280 -15.78 -15.68 41.43
CA GLU A 280 -14.68 -16.27 42.22
C GLU A 280 -14.08 -17.52 41.57
N GLU A 281 -14.88 -18.36 40.89
CA GLU A 281 -14.41 -19.58 40.23
C GLU A 281 -13.52 -19.26 39.02
N LEU A 282 -13.82 -18.17 38.32
CA LEU A 282 -13.01 -17.65 37.22
C LEU A 282 -11.93 -16.66 37.68
N GLY A 283 -11.84 -16.35 38.97
CA GLY A 283 -10.88 -15.37 39.51
C GLY A 283 -11.15 -13.92 39.07
N ILE A 284 -12.39 -13.60 38.71
CA ILE A 284 -12.83 -12.29 38.24
C ILE A 284 -13.35 -11.49 39.44
N ASN A 285 -12.79 -10.30 39.67
CA ASN A 285 -13.23 -9.41 40.76
C ASN A 285 -14.38 -8.46 40.37
N GLY A 286 -14.86 -8.54 39.12
CA GLY A 286 -15.86 -7.67 38.52
C GLY A 286 -15.29 -6.32 38.10
N GLY A 287 -15.78 -5.76 36.99
CA GLY A 287 -15.30 -4.51 36.41
C GLY A 287 -14.83 -4.64 34.97
N GLY A 288 -14.23 -3.58 34.42
CA GLY A 288 -13.54 -3.60 33.13
C GLY A 288 -12.32 -4.51 33.14
N GLN A 289 -12.14 -5.33 32.11
CA GLN A 289 -11.08 -6.33 31.99
C GLN A 289 -10.66 -6.51 30.52
N VAL A 290 -9.47 -7.07 30.34
CA VAL A 290 -8.83 -7.44 29.07
C VAL A 290 -8.28 -8.84 29.24
N HIS A 291 -8.62 -9.72 28.30
CA HIS A 291 -8.23 -11.12 28.30
C HIS A 291 -7.67 -11.48 26.93
N PHE A 292 -6.57 -12.22 26.95
CA PHE A 292 -5.99 -12.85 25.77
C PHE A 292 -6.17 -14.37 25.86
N TYR A 293 -6.51 -14.99 24.76
CA TYR A 293 -6.69 -16.43 24.65
C TYR A 293 -5.80 -16.95 23.53
N ARG A 294 -4.86 -17.82 23.89
CA ARG A 294 -3.99 -18.50 22.95
C ARG A 294 -4.71 -19.66 22.30
N ASN A 295 -4.60 -19.76 20.99
CA ASN A 295 -5.08 -20.90 20.23
C ASN A 295 -4.13 -22.09 20.42
N MET A 296 -4.69 -23.23 20.80
CA MET A 296 -3.91 -24.43 21.14
C MET A 296 -3.77 -25.38 19.95
N LYS A 297 -4.20 -24.96 18.75
CA LYS A 297 -4.04 -25.67 17.46
C LYS A 297 -4.84 -26.98 17.37
N ASP A 298 -5.78 -27.18 18.29
CA ASP A 298 -6.67 -28.34 18.35
C ASP A 298 -8.15 -27.92 18.44
N GLY A 299 -8.44 -26.63 18.18
CA GLY A 299 -9.75 -26.03 18.30
C GLY A 299 -10.11 -25.54 19.70
N THR A 300 -9.22 -25.69 20.69
CA THR A 300 -9.36 -25.15 22.04
C THR A 300 -8.45 -23.95 22.28
N PHE A 301 -8.77 -23.17 23.31
CA PHE A 301 -8.03 -21.99 23.72
C PHE A 301 -7.55 -22.06 25.16
N GLN A 302 -6.45 -21.38 25.45
CA GLN A 302 -5.92 -21.17 26.79
C GLN A 302 -5.97 -19.69 27.15
N LEU A 303 -6.58 -19.36 28.30
CA LEU A 303 -6.46 -18.02 28.88
C LEU A 303 -4.97 -17.77 29.20
N ALA A 304 -4.39 -16.74 28.58
CA ALA A 304 -2.97 -16.43 28.66
C ALA A 304 -2.59 -15.59 29.90
N ASP A 305 -3.34 -15.67 31.00
CA ASP A 305 -3.17 -14.83 32.20
C ASP A 305 -1.79 -14.96 32.88
N THR A 306 -1.04 -16.03 32.59
CA THR A 306 0.30 -16.30 33.14
C THR A 306 1.47 -15.96 32.22
N ASP A 307 1.23 -15.69 30.93
CA ASP A 307 2.28 -15.27 29.99
C ASP A 307 2.78 -13.86 30.30
N PHE A 308 1.87 -13.05 30.83
CA PHE A 308 2.05 -11.64 31.18
C PHE A 308 2.82 -11.41 32.49
N GLY A 309 3.80 -12.25 32.84
CA GLY A 309 4.52 -12.23 34.12
C GLY A 309 5.30 -10.94 34.45
N GLU A 310 5.66 -10.13 33.45
CA GLU A 310 6.19 -8.75 33.62
C GLU A 310 5.13 -7.66 33.34
N ILE A 311 3.95 -8.05 32.84
CA ILE A 311 2.82 -7.21 32.36
C ILE A 311 1.72 -7.02 33.43
N ASN A 312 2.03 -7.21 34.72
CA ASN A 312 1.18 -6.63 35.76
C ASN A 312 0.97 -5.12 35.49
N ALA A 313 1.89 -4.41 34.83
CA ALA A 313 1.69 -3.01 34.48
C ALA A 313 0.64 -2.74 33.37
N ILE A 314 0.64 -3.43 32.22
CA ILE A 314 -0.31 -3.13 31.12
C ILE A 314 -1.70 -3.67 31.46
N SER A 315 -1.76 -4.90 31.98
CA SER A 315 -3.02 -5.48 32.48
C SER A 315 -3.59 -4.63 33.62
N GLU A 316 -2.83 -4.16 34.61
CA GLU A 316 -3.35 -3.23 35.62
C GLU A 316 -3.74 -1.85 35.05
N LYS A 317 -3.04 -1.35 34.02
CA LYS A 317 -3.37 -0.08 33.34
C LYS A 317 -4.67 -0.16 32.55
N LEU A 318 -4.94 -1.30 31.92
CA LEU A 318 -6.13 -1.51 31.09
C LEU A 318 -7.32 -2.08 31.89
N ASN A 319 -7.08 -2.93 32.89
CA ASN A 319 -8.10 -3.71 33.61
C ASN A 319 -8.76 -2.99 34.79
N PHE A 320 -8.60 -1.68 34.96
CA PHE A 320 -9.42 -0.95 35.92
C PHE A 320 -9.37 0.58 35.77
N PRO A 321 -10.50 1.31 35.82
CA PRO A 321 -11.91 0.90 35.79
C PRO A 321 -12.56 1.07 34.39
N TYR A 322 -11.85 0.80 33.28
CA TYR A 322 -12.30 1.25 31.95
C TYR A 322 -12.10 0.26 30.79
N GLY A 323 -11.89 -1.03 31.05
CA GLY A 323 -11.78 -2.03 29.97
C GLY A 323 -13.01 -2.10 29.06
N GLU A 324 -14.17 -1.71 29.58
CA GLU A 324 -15.44 -1.51 28.86
C GLU A 324 -15.46 -0.28 27.93
N GLU A 325 -14.46 0.60 27.98
CA GLU A 325 -14.32 1.73 27.05
C GLU A 325 -13.16 1.55 26.06
N HIS A 326 -12.54 0.38 26.01
CA HIS A 326 -11.42 0.10 25.09
C HIS A 326 -11.92 -0.40 23.74
N PHE A 327 -11.66 0.39 22.70
CA PHE A 327 -11.69 -0.01 21.30
C PHE A 327 -10.29 -0.48 20.90
N ILE A 328 -10.19 -1.67 20.32
CA ILE A 328 -8.90 -2.25 19.90
C ILE A 328 -8.86 -2.46 18.39
N THR A 329 -7.70 -2.27 17.78
CA THR A 329 -7.43 -2.61 16.39
C THR A 329 -6.15 -3.40 16.31
N VAL A 330 -6.16 -4.50 15.57
CA VAL A 330 -5.02 -5.37 15.34
C VAL A 330 -4.43 -5.05 13.98
N VAL A 331 -3.15 -4.70 13.94
CA VAL A 331 -2.43 -4.31 12.72
C VAL A 331 -0.93 -4.45 12.96
N ASP A 332 -0.16 -4.78 11.94
CA ASP A 332 1.30 -4.76 11.96
C ASP A 332 1.76 -3.35 11.55
N TYR A 333 1.89 -2.43 12.52
CA TYR A 333 1.98 -1.00 12.21
C TYR A 333 3.40 -0.57 11.80
N ASP A 334 4.41 -1.26 12.34
CA ASP A 334 5.83 -1.03 12.02
C ASP A 334 6.37 -2.02 10.98
N GLN A 335 5.49 -2.88 10.44
CA GLN A 335 5.75 -3.79 9.34
C GLN A 335 6.84 -4.83 9.66
N ASP A 336 6.98 -5.19 10.93
CA ASP A 336 7.96 -6.19 11.39
C ASP A 336 7.51 -7.64 11.12
N GLY A 337 6.28 -7.84 10.63
CA GLY A 337 5.68 -9.13 10.35
C GLY A 337 4.86 -9.70 11.51
N LYS A 338 4.71 -8.97 12.62
CA LYS A 338 3.92 -9.38 13.79
C LYS A 338 2.76 -8.43 13.97
N GLN A 339 1.64 -8.97 14.45
CA GLN A 339 0.45 -8.17 14.65
C GLN A 339 0.51 -7.44 16.00
N ASP A 340 0.49 -6.11 15.95
CA ASP A 340 0.42 -5.19 17.06
C ASP A 340 -1.03 -4.85 17.43
N ILE A 341 -1.20 -4.09 18.51
CA ILE A 341 -2.52 -3.68 19.00
C ILE A 341 -2.54 -2.20 19.32
N LEU A 342 -3.39 -1.45 18.61
CA LEU A 342 -3.73 -0.09 18.98
C LEU A 342 -4.97 -0.08 19.87
N VAL A 343 -4.89 0.61 21.01
CA VAL A 343 -5.96 0.71 22.01
C VAL A 343 -6.39 2.17 22.18
N PHE A 344 -7.66 2.44 21.91
CA PHE A 344 -8.32 3.71 22.23
C PHE A 344 -9.29 3.52 23.38
N GLY A 345 -9.34 4.47 24.31
CA GLY A 345 -10.34 4.38 25.35
C GLY A 345 -10.04 5.18 26.59
N GLN A 346 -10.85 4.95 27.62
CA GLN A 346 -10.61 5.57 28.92
C GLN A 346 -9.53 4.79 29.69
N THR A 347 -8.68 5.52 30.41
CA THR A 347 -7.57 4.98 31.18
C THR A 347 -7.53 5.61 32.58
N GLY A 348 -6.89 4.92 33.53
CA GLY A 348 -6.54 5.50 34.83
C GLY A 348 -5.45 6.59 34.74
N PHE A 349 -4.85 6.80 33.58
CA PHE A 349 -3.79 7.78 33.36
C PHE A 349 -4.31 9.23 33.43
N GLN A 350 -3.69 10.05 34.28
CA GLN A 350 -3.96 11.50 34.39
C GLN A 350 -2.72 12.33 33.98
N GLY A 351 -1.98 11.86 32.97
CA GLY A 351 -0.84 12.58 32.41
C GLY A 351 -1.27 13.70 31.47
N GLU A 352 -0.33 14.60 31.15
CA GLU A 352 -0.44 15.60 30.07
C GLU A 352 0.26 15.12 28.78
N ALA A 353 0.51 13.81 28.65
CA ALA A 353 1.16 13.24 27.47
C ALA A 353 0.24 13.37 26.25
N ILE A 354 0.80 13.51 25.06
CA ILE A 354 0.01 13.73 23.84
C ILE A 354 -0.99 12.58 23.62
N TYR A 355 -0.52 11.33 23.72
CA TYR A 355 -1.34 10.11 23.63
C TYR A 355 -2.25 9.83 24.82
N ALA A 356 -2.25 10.68 25.87
CA ALA A 356 -3.10 10.50 27.04
C ALA A 356 -3.56 11.82 27.68
N GLN A 357 -4.82 12.21 27.45
CA GLN A 357 -5.39 13.48 27.90
C GLN A 357 -6.82 13.28 28.42
N ASN A 358 -7.26 14.08 29.40
CA ASN A 358 -8.60 13.99 30.02
C ASN A 358 -9.05 12.56 30.42
N GLY A 359 -8.09 11.72 30.81
CA GLY A 359 -8.34 10.32 31.15
C GLY A 359 -8.60 9.40 29.95
N LYS A 360 -8.28 9.82 28.73
CA LYS A 360 -8.34 9.02 27.49
C LYS A 360 -6.94 8.62 27.04
N VAL A 361 -6.83 7.56 26.24
CA VAL A 361 -5.57 7.04 25.72
C VAL A 361 -5.68 6.64 24.24
N ALA A 362 -4.59 6.79 23.50
CA ALA A 362 -4.31 6.15 22.22
C ALA A 362 -2.97 5.40 22.33
N LEU A 363 -3.02 4.18 22.87
CA LEU A 363 -1.84 3.41 23.24
C LEU A 363 -1.53 2.36 22.18
N MET A 364 -0.34 2.41 21.60
CA MET A 364 0.16 1.33 20.75
C MET A 364 0.88 0.29 21.60
N LEU A 365 0.54 -0.98 21.40
CA LEU A 365 1.17 -2.14 21.99
C LEU A 365 1.89 -2.92 20.88
N ARG A 366 3.20 -2.73 20.77
CA ARG A 366 4.01 -3.43 19.77
C ARG A 366 4.29 -4.86 20.21
N ASN A 367 4.09 -5.81 19.31
CA ASN A 367 4.29 -7.23 19.53
C ASN A 367 5.77 -7.59 19.48
N VAL A 368 6.31 -8.02 20.62
CA VAL A 368 7.71 -8.44 20.77
C VAL A 368 7.83 -9.93 21.10
N SER A 369 6.78 -10.71 20.83
CA SER A 369 6.75 -12.16 21.04
C SER A 369 7.88 -12.85 20.27
N THR A 370 8.57 -13.78 20.92
CA THR A 370 9.71 -14.55 20.36
C THR A 370 9.60 -16.05 20.59
N ASP A 371 8.66 -16.47 21.45
CA ASP A 371 8.30 -17.85 21.75
C ASP A 371 6.77 -17.98 21.65
N GLU A 372 6.22 -19.12 22.07
CA GLU A 372 4.76 -19.33 22.05
C GLU A 372 4.00 -18.39 23.00
N LYS A 373 4.67 -17.51 23.76
CA LYS A 373 4.03 -16.59 24.71
C LYS A 373 3.80 -15.21 24.11
N PHE A 374 2.72 -14.58 24.57
CA PHE A 374 2.43 -13.20 24.26
C PHE A 374 3.38 -12.26 24.99
N ALA A 375 4.01 -11.38 24.24
CA ALA A 375 4.81 -10.28 24.76
C ALA A 375 4.53 -9.01 23.94
N PHE A 376 4.18 -7.93 24.65
CA PHE A 376 3.96 -6.62 24.06
C PHE A 376 4.74 -5.57 24.83
N GLU A 377 5.20 -4.55 24.12
CA GLU A 377 5.74 -3.33 24.73
C GLU A 377 4.88 -2.12 24.38
N GLU A 378 4.82 -1.15 25.30
CA GLU A 378 4.13 0.11 25.07
C GLU A 378 4.99 1.03 24.19
N VAL A 379 4.40 1.54 23.12
CA VAL A 379 5.02 2.56 22.26
C VAL A 379 4.31 3.89 22.48
N GLU A 380 5.08 4.92 22.83
CA GLU A 380 4.56 6.28 22.95
C GLU A 380 4.28 6.82 21.55
N THR A 381 3.00 6.96 21.21
CA THR A 381 2.58 7.56 19.94
C THR A 381 2.31 9.05 20.11
N GLN A 382 2.23 9.80 19.01
CA GLN A 382 1.62 11.12 19.03
C GLN A 382 0.13 11.10 18.69
N LEU A 383 -0.53 9.94 18.63
CA LEU A 383 -1.95 9.87 18.28
C LEU A 383 -2.82 10.62 19.28
N TYR A 384 -3.89 11.24 18.79
CA TYR A 384 -4.84 11.93 19.67
C TYR A 384 -5.70 10.92 20.44
N PRO A 385 -5.76 11.01 21.79
CA PRO A 385 -6.55 10.09 22.60
C PRO A 385 -8.04 10.42 22.54
N LEU A 386 -8.87 9.40 22.27
CA LEU A 386 -10.32 9.53 22.17
C LEU A 386 -11.04 8.50 23.06
N SER A 387 -12.25 8.82 23.53
CA SER A 387 -13.13 7.87 24.22
C SER A 387 -13.59 6.78 23.27
N GLY A 388 -13.18 5.54 23.49
CA GLY A 388 -13.62 4.39 22.68
C GLY A 388 -15.15 4.30 22.60
N ALA A 389 -15.88 4.52 23.71
CA ALA A 389 -17.35 4.48 23.73
C ALA A 389 -18.02 5.54 22.86
N ASN A 390 -17.31 6.64 22.57
CA ASN A 390 -17.79 7.76 21.76
C ASN A 390 -16.97 7.94 20.48
N VAL A 391 -16.14 6.97 20.10
CA VAL A 391 -15.47 6.94 18.81
C VAL A 391 -16.52 6.54 17.77
N ARG A 392 -16.77 7.46 16.84
CA ARG A 392 -17.74 7.32 15.76
C ARG A 392 -17.07 6.96 14.44
N LEU A 393 -15.92 7.59 14.23
CA LEU A 393 -15.00 7.31 13.14
C LEU A 393 -13.72 6.81 13.79
N ALA A 394 -13.30 5.59 13.52
CA ALA A 394 -11.93 5.17 13.76
C ALA A 394 -11.62 4.13 12.70
N SER A 395 -10.67 4.49 11.84
CA SER A 395 -10.18 3.62 10.80
C SER A 395 -8.68 3.71 10.77
N LEU A 396 -8.06 2.55 10.65
CA LEU A 396 -6.65 2.42 10.34
C LEU A 396 -6.61 1.88 8.92
N ALA A 397 -5.99 2.63 8.03
CA ALA A 397 -5.78 2.27 6.64
C ALA A 397 -4.69 3.18 6.08
N ASP A 398 -4.07 2.77 4.98
CA ASP A 398 -3.24 3.66 4.17
C ASP A 398 -4.17 4.59 3.37
N PHE A 399 -4.36 5.81 3.86
CA PHE A 399 -5.27 6.79 3.26
C PHE A 399 -4.56 7.68 2.24
N ASN A 400 -3.25 7.88 2.35
CA ASN A 400 -2.48 8.66 1.39
C ASN A 400 -1.90 7.80 0.25
N GLY A 401 -2.00 6.47 0.33
CA GLY A 401 -1.53 5.53 -0.68
C GLY A 401 -0.03 5.27 -0.62
N ASP A 402 0.67 5.68 0.44
CA ASP A 402 2.13 5.54 0.60
C ASP A 402 2.55 4.14 1.12
N GLY A 403 1.58 3.27 1.40
CA GLY A 403 1.80 1.91 1.88
C GLY A 403 1.96 1.80 3.40
N TRP A 404 1.93 2.87 4.17
CA TRP A 404 1.99 2.84 5.63
C TRP A 404 0.62 3.05 6.27
N ILE A 405 0.47 2.60 7.52
CA ILE A 405 -0.83 2.63 8.18
C ILE A 405 -1.15 4.00 8.77
N ASP A 406 -2.10 4.70 8.17
CA ASP A 406 -2.60 5.96 8.69
C ASP A 406 -3.74 5.76 9.69
N PHE A 407 -4.13 6.84 10.34
CA PHE A 407 -5.18 6.87 11.34
C PHE A 407 -6.10 8.07 11.11
N VAL A 408 -7.40 7.78 11.03
CA VAL A 408 -8.47 8.78 11.04
C VAL A 408 -9.47 8.42 12.12
N ALA A 409 -9.72 9.33 13.06
CA ALA A 409 -10.78 9.15 14.02
C ALA A 409 -11.50 10.41 14.46
N ARG A 410 -12.78 10.26 14.82
CA ARG A 410 -13.57 11.26 15.53
C ARG A 410 -14.16 10.68 16.79
N GLY A 411 -13.91 11.34 17.90
CA GLY A 411 -14.43 10.92 19.20
C GLY A 411 -14.40 12.03 20.24
N TRP A 412 -14.72 11.65 21.47
CA TRP A 412 -14.81 12.58 22.60
C TRP A 412 -13.52 12.60 23.44
N ASN A 413 -12.97 13.80 23.66
CA ASN A 413 -11.87 14.05 24.59
C ASN A 413 -12.08 15.36 25.38
N GLY A 414 -13.24 15.48 26.03
CA GLY A 414 -13.65 16.72 26.71
C GLY A 414 -14.40 17.69 25.79
N ASP A 415 -14.13 17.61 24.48
CA ASP A 415 -14.96 18.09 23.37
C ASP A 415 -14.93 17.05 22.23
N TRP A 416 -15.71 17.26 21.17
CA TRP A 416 -15.63 16.46 19.94
C TRP A 416 -14.45 16.89 19.09
N HIS A 417 -13.62 15.92 18.69
CA HIS A 417 -12.43 16.16 17.88
C HIS A 417 -12.32 15.13 16.76
N THR A 418 -11.92 15.59 15.59
CA THR A 418 -11.46 14.74 14.49
C THR A 418 -9.94 14.83 14.44
N ALA A 419 -9.26 13.70 14.56
CA ALA A 419 -7.82 13.56 14.52
C ALA A 419 -7.41 12.72 13.31
N ILE A 420 -6.44 13.23 12.56
CA ILE A 420 -5.88 12.58 11.37
C ILE A 420 -4.38 12.55 11.55
N SER A 421 -3.79 11.39 11.30
CA SER A 421 -2.36 11.12 11.50
C SER A 421 -1.89 10.17 10.42
N SER A 422 -0.82 10.53 9.73
CA SER A 422 -0.09 9.64 8.85
C SER A 422 1.09 8.98 9.56
N SER A 423 1.60 7.88 9.00
CA SER A 423 2.67 7.09 9.61
C SER A 423 3.76 6.75 8.59
N THR A 424 4.99 6.57 9.07
CA THR A 424 6.06 5.86 8.33
C THR A 424 6.68 4.77 9.21
N GLY A 425 5.83 4.07 9.95
CA GLY A 425 6.23 3.12 11.02
C GLY A 425 6.40 3.79 12.39
N SER A 426 6.06 5.07 12.48
CA SER A 426 5.93 5.84 13.72
C SER A 426 4.86 6.92 13.53
N TYR A 427 4.00 7.08 14.52
CA TYR A 427 3.03 8.19 14.57
C TYR A 427 3.69 9.42 15.19
N ASP A 428 4.34 10.22 14.34
CA ASP A 428 5.15 11.37 14.75
C ASP A 428 4.36 12.69 14.85
N GLY A 429 3.06 12.67 14.53
CA GLY A 429 2.18 13.83 14.64
C GLY A 429 0.76 13.54 14.17
N TYR A 430 -0.15 14.46 14.48
CA TYR A 430 -1.54 14.47 14.04
C TYR A 430 -1.99 15.93 13.94
N TYR A 431 -3.01 16.19 13.13
CA TYR A 431 -3.73 17.45 13.19
C TYR A 431 -5.17 17.23 13.63
N ILE A 432 -5.71 18.23 14.33
CA ILE A 432 -7.10 18.25 14.79
C ILE A 432 -7.85 19.28 13.97
N THR A 433 -8.98 18.89 13.38
CA THR A 433 -9.96 19.88 12.93
C THR A 433 -10.89 20.22 14.09
N GLU A 434 -10.95 21.50 14.47
CA GLU A 434 -11.89 21.98 15.48
C GLU A 434 -13.27 22.19 14.83
N ASP A 435 -14.31 21.56 15.40
CA ASP A 435 -15.69 21.77 14.99
C ASP A 435 -16.02 23.28 15.05
N VAL A 436 -16.63 23.84 14.00
CA VAL A 436 -17.31 25.15 14.07
C VAL A 436 -18.79 24.89 14.34
N PRO A 437 -19.28 25.04 15.58
CA PRO A 437 -20.68 24.82 15.88
C PRO A 437 -21.52 25.86 15.12
N ASP A 438 -22.57 25.41 14.45
CA ASP A 438 -23.58 26.25 13.78
C ASP A 438 -23.13 27.03 12.52
N ALA A 439 -22.09 26.60 11.79
CA ALA A 439 -21.87 27.11 10.44
C ALA A 439 -22.96 26.59 9.49
N GLU A 440 -23.89 27.46 9.07
CA GLU A 440 -24.89 27.17 8.02
C GLU A 440 -24.25 26.72 6.68
N ASP A 441 -22.94 26.94 6.51
CA ASP A 441 -22.17 26.67 5.28
C ASP A 441 -21.24 25.44 5.33
N ASN A 442 -21.26 24.61 6.38
CA ASN A 442 -20.56 23.31 6.44
C ASN A 442 -19.12 23.31 5.85
N THR A 443 -18.25 24.20 6.35
CA THR A 443 -16.89 24.40 5.84
C THR A 443 -15.86 23.39 6.38
N ASP A 444 -16.31 22.36 7.12
CA ASP A 444 -15.43 21.27 7.58
C ASP A 444 -15.14 20.35 6.39
N PRO A 445 -13.87 20.04 6.07
CA PRO A 445 -13.54 19.10 5.01
C PRO A 445 -14.16 17.71 5.21
N ILE A 446 -14.55 17.33 6.44
CA ILE A 446 -15.12 16.02 6.75
C ILE A 446 -16.58 16.16 7.22
N ARG A 447 -17.52 15.54 6.49
CA ARG A 447 -18.96 15.60 6.82
C ARG A 447 -19.35 14.53 7.83
N ILE A 448 -19.64 14.97 9.07
CA ILE A 448 -19.96 14.05 10.16
C ILE A 448 -20.92 14.70 11.14
N LYS A 449 -22.12 14.15 11.36
CA LYS A 449 -22.88 14.30 12.61
C LYS A 449 -23.58 12.99 12.98
N GLU A 450 -23.45 12.61 14.25
CA GLU A 450 -24.24 11.58 14.95
C GLU A 450 -24.20 10.11 14.47
N ALA A 451 -23.51 9.76 13.39
CA ALA A 451 -23.44 8.38 12.84
C ALA A 451 -22.04 7.71 12.93
N TYR A 452 -21.97 6.41 12.59
CA TYR A 452 -20.75 5.59 12.54
C TYR A 452 -20.19 5.47 11.11
N MET A 453 -18.87 5.31 10.99
CA MET A 453 -18.12 5.30 9.73
C MET A 453 -18.10 3.95 9.01
N ALA A 454 -18.08 4.00 7.69
CA ALA A 454 -17.44 3.00 6.83
C ALA A 454 -16.40 3.70 5.93
N HIS A 455 -15.46 2.94 5.37
CA HIS A 455 -14.50 3.41 4.38
C HIS A 455 -14.60 2.57 3.10
N GLY A 456 -14.04 3.10 2.01
CA GLY A 456 -13.95 2.40 0.73
C GLY A 456 -13.72 3.34 -0.45
N ASP A 457 -13.37 2.79 -1.59
CA ASP A 457 -13.05 3.51 -2.82
C ASP A 457 -14.26 3.46 -3.77
N LEU A 458 -15.20 4.41 -3.63
CA LEU A 458 -16.43 4.43 -4.44
C LEU A 458 -16.26 5.18 -5.77
N ASN A 459 -15.30 6.12 -5.85
CA ASN A 459 -14.98 6.83 -7.08
C ASN A 459 -13.93 6.10 -7.93
N ASN A 460 -13.37 4.99 -7.43
CA ASN A 460 -12.36 4.15 -8.09
C ASN A 460 -11.12 4.97 -8.48
N ASP A 461 -10.67 5.86 -7.58
CA ASP A 461 -9.42 6.59 -7.72
C ASP A 461 -8.23 5.89 -7.02
N GLY A 462 -8.51 4.79 -6.31
CA GLY A 462 -7.54 3.97 -5.60
C GLY A 462 -7.23 4.42 -4.17
N LEU A 463 -7.83 5.53 -3.71
CA LEU A 463 -7.77 6.01 -2.33
C LEU A 463 -9.06 5.67 -1.58
N LEU A 464 -8.94 5.53 -0.26
CA LEU A 464 -10.10 5.21 0.57
C LEU A 464 -10.85 6.49 0.96
N ASP A 465 -12.11 6.56 0.54
CA ASP A 465 -13.07 7.55 0.98
C ASP A 465 -13.73 7.15 2.30
N LEU A 466 -14.49 8.08 2.87
CA LEU A 466 -15.18 7.94 4.14
C LEU A 466 -16.68 8.21 4.01
N PHE A 467 -17.50 7.35 4.63
CA PHE A 467 -18.97 7.44 4.56
C PHE A 467 -19.61 7.38 5.93
N THR A 468 -20.65 8.20 6.13
CA THR A 468 -21.53 8.12 7.31
C THR A 468 -22.99 8.30 6.94
N GLN A 469 -23.89 7.68 7.71
CA GLN A 469 -25.35 7.80 7.54
C GLN A 469 -25.93 8.83 8.53
N GLU A 470 -25.73 10.12 8.25
CA GLU A 470 -26.04 11.23 9.16
C GLU A 470 -27.50 11.70 9.10
N ASN A 471 -28.11 11.76 7.91
CA ASN A 471 -29.46 12.29 7.74
C ASN A 471 -30.24 11.50 6.70
N CYS A 472 -31.57 11.61 6.74
CA CYS A 472 -32.46 10.91 5.81
C CYS A 472 -32.50 11.54 4.40
N ASP A 473 -31.63 12.50 4.10
CA ASP A 473 -31.61 13.21 2.83
C ASP A 473 -30.63 12.56 1.85
N ARG A 474 -29.39 12.31 2.29
CA ARG A 474 -28.33 11.65 1.48
C ARG A 474 -27.20 11.09 2.35
N LEU A 475 -26.37 10.22 1.77
CA LEU A 475 -25.13 9.75 2.37
C LEU A 475 -24.15 10.91 2.61
N SER A 476 -23.57 11.00 3.80
CA SER A 476 -22.44 11.90 4.06
C SER A 476 -21.17 11.25 3.53
N TRP A 477 -20.83 11.57 2.29
CA TRP A 477 -19.61 11.14 1.60
C TRP A 477 -18.52 12.21 1.73
N THR A 478 -17.37 11.80 2.26
CA THR A 478 -16.14 12.58 2.29
C THR A 478 -15.13 11.90 1.37
N ILE A 479 -14.68 12.64 0.36
CA ILE A 479 -13.79 12.17 -0.69
C ILE A 479 -12.35 12.43 -0.28
N ASN A 480 -11.51 11.42 -0.42
CA ASN A 480 -10.07 11.55 -0.26
C ASN A 480 -9.49 12.27 -1.49
N THR A 481 -8.75 13.34 -1.26
CA THR A 481 -8.17 14.17 -2.34
C THR A 481 -6.66 14.24 -2.24
N THR A 482 -6.05 13.34 -1.48
CA THR A 482 -4.61 13.28 -1.32
C THR A 482 -3.97 13.05 -2.69
N GLU A 483 -2.95 13.82 -3.03
CA GLU A 483 -2.14 13.61 -4.23
C GLU A 483 -0.91 12.80 -3.82
N PRO A 484 -0.86 11.46 -3.98
CA PRO A 484 0.17 10.64 -3.35
C PRO A 484 1.57 11.00 -3.82
N ASP A 485 2.50 11.25 -2.90
CA ASP A 485 3.88 11.70 -3.23
C ASP A 485 4.62 10.72 -4.16
N TYR A 486 4.28 9.43 -4.06
CA TYR A 486 4.88 8.33 -4.83
C TYR A 486 3.89 7.64 -5.78
N GLY A 487 2.70 8.23 -5.99
CA GLY A 487 1.59 7.49 -6.59
C GLY A 487 1.07 6.37 -5.67
N ILE A 488 -0.07 5.79 -6.05
CA ILE A 488 -0.72 4.73 -5.26
C ILE A 488 0.15 3.47 -5.29
N GLN A 489 0.61 3.06 -4.12
CA GLN A 489 1.53 1.94 -3.99
C GLN A 489 0.78 0.61 -4.15
N ILE A 490 1.18 -0.18 -5.17
CA ILE A 490 0.68 -1.54 -5.41
C ILE A 490 1.85 -2.51 -5.17
N PRO A 491 1.68 -3.56 -4.36
CA PRO A 491 2.78 -4.45 -4.02
C PRO A 491 3.14 -5.36 -5.21
N GLY A 492 4.40 -5.81 -5.26
CA GLY A 492 4.84 -6.80 -6.25
C GLY A 492 4.13 -8.17 -6.09
N VAL A 493 3.98 -8.91 -7.20
CA VAL A 493 3.42 -10.28 -7.20
C VAL A 493 4.34 -11.22 -6.39
N PRO A 494 3.80 -12.06 -5.47
CA PRO A 494 4.61 -13.00 -4.69
C PRO A 494 5.41 -13.98 -5.56
N GLU A 495 6.71 -14.05 -5.30
CA GLU A 495 7.62 -15.00 -5.98
C GLU A 495 7.83 -16.28 -5.16
N ASP A 496 8.43 -17.30 -5.77
CA ASP A 496 8.85 -18.54 -5.11
C ASP A 496 7.72 -19.30 -4.38
N VAL A 497 6.47 -19.21 -4.86
CA VAL A 497 5.32 -19.90 -4.28
C VAL A 497 5.48 -21.42 -4.38
N LYS A 498 5.54 -22.08 -3.22
CA LYS A 498 5.71 -23.54 -3.06
C LYS A 498 4.63 -24.09 -2.14
N ALA A 499 4.25 -25.35 -2.37
CA ALA A 499 3.28 -26.06 -1.55
C ALA A 499 3.82 -27.47 -1.19
N GLU A 500 3.80 -27.82 0.08
CA GLU A 500 4.26 -29.11 0.63
C GLU A 500 3.12 -29.78 1.41
N TYR A 501 2.80 -31.03 1.06
CA TYR A 501 1.71 -31.79 1.69
C TYR A 501 2.26 -32.85 2.63
N ASN A 502 1.74 -32.88 3.85
CA ASN A 502 1.95 -33.95 4.81
C ASN A 502 0.70 -34.85 4.87
N PRO A 503 0.73 -36.07 4.30
CA PRO A 503 -0.42 -36.96 4.27
C PRO A 503 -0.78 -37.55 5.64
N ASP A 504 0.17 -37.62 6.57
CA ASP A 504 -0.09 -38.17 7.92
C ASP A 504 -0.92 -37.20 8.76
N THR A 505 -0.72 -35.89 8.58
CA THR A 505 -1.46 -34.83 9.28
C THR A 505 -2.53 -34.16 8.42
N LYS A 506 -2.59 -34.47 7.12
CA LYS A 506 -3.42 -33.77 6.10
C LYS A 506 -3.17 -32.27 6.02
N GLN A 507 -1.93 -31.85 6.28
CA GLN A 507 -1.54 -30.45 6.26
C GLN A 507 -0.92 -30.08 4.92
N LEU A 508 -1.37 -28.97 4.34
CA LEU A 508 -0.76 -28.37 3.15
C LEU A 508 -0.09 -27.05 3.55
N THR A 509 1.23 -27.04 3.65
CA THR A 509 2.02 -25.84 3.96
C THR A 509 2.44 -25.15 2.67
N VAL A 510 2.14 -23.86 2.57
CA VAL A 510 2.48 -22.98 1.45
C VAL A 510 3.52 -21.97 1.93
N THR A 511 4.54 -21.70 1.11
CA THR A 511 5.60 -20.72 1.40
C THR A 511 5.90 -19.88 0.17
N TRP A 512 6.29 -18.62 0.36
CA TRP A 512 6.62 -17.67 -0.72
C TRP A 512 7.70 -16.68 -0.28
N ALA A 513 8.14 -15.80 -1.19
CA ALA A 513 9.07 -14.71 -0.87
C ALA A 513 8.34 -13.44 -0.40
N GLU A 514 8.98 -12.64 0.46
CA GLU A 514 8.45 -11.34 0.87
C GLU A 514 8.22 -10.42 -0.34
N SER A 515 7.15 -9.64 -0.30
CA SER A 515 6.74 -8.69 -1.33
C SER A 515 6.66 -7.28 -0.72
N TYR A 516 7.07 -6.29 -1.51
CA TYR A 516 7.16 -4.90 -1.11
C TYR A 516 6.52 -3.98 -2.15
N THR A 517 6.17 -2.77 -1.74
CA THR A 517 5.81 -1.69 -2.66
C THR A 517 7.06 -1.15 -3.38
N PRO A 518 6.96 -0.75 -4.66
CA PRO A 518 8.12 -0.36 -5.48
C PRO A 518 8.89 0.88 -5.00
N ASP A 519 8.20 1.90 -4.47
CA ASP A 519 8.80 3.22 -4.20
C ASP A 519 8.95 3.52 -2.70
N THR A 520 8.06 2.97 -1.87
CA THR A 520 8.10 3.18 -0.41
C THR A 520 8.70 2.02 0.38
N GLU A 521 9.02 0.91 -0.30
CA GLU A 521 9.52 -0.34 0.29
C GLU A 521 8.67 -0.85 1.48
N SER A 522 7.39 -0.48 1.52
CA SER A 522 6.43 -0.96 2.50
C SER A 522 6.18 -2.45 2.30
N LYS A 523 6.19 -3.21 3.40
CA LYS A 523 6.00 -4.66 3.39
C LYS A 523 4.52 -5.00 3.27
N ALA A 524 4.20 -5.90 2.35
CA ALA A 524 2.84 -6.39 2.15
C ALA A 524 2.48 -7.54 3.12
N PHE A 525 1.19 -7.67 3.41
CA PHE A 525 0.59 -8.90 3.94
C PHE A 525 -0.05 -9.70 2.81
N TYR A 526 -0.51 -10.93 3.09
CA TYR A 526 -0.86 -11.89 2.04
C TYR A 526 -2.28 -12.43 2.16
N ASN A 527 -2.90 -12.60 0.98
CA ASN A 527 -4.11 -13.37 0.78
C ASN A 527 -3.75 -14.69 0.09
N LEU A 528 -4.49 -15.76 0.40
CA LEU A 528 -4.30 -17.06 -0.21
C LEU A 528 -5.64 -17.66 -0.63
N TYR A 529 -5.58 -18.45 -1.70
CA TYR A 529 -6.66 -19.37 -2.02
C TYR A 529 -6.16 -20.79 -2.30
N LEU A 530 -7.05 -21.76 -2.04
CA LEU A 530 -6.88 -23.16 -2.38
C LEU A 530 -8.07 -23.64 -3.22
N LYS A 531 -7.83 -23.91 -4.51
CA LYS A 531 -8.87 -24.33 -5.46
C LYS A 531 -8.75 -25.80 -5.80
N ASN A 532 -9.77 -26.58 -5.45
CA ASN A 532 -9.86 -27.97 -5.87
C ASN A 532 -10.20 -28.06 -7.36
N LYS A 533 -9.32 -28.65 -8.16
CA LYS A 533 -9.50 -28.73 -9.63
C LYS A 533 -10.62 -29.67 -10.08
N ALA A 534 -11.00 -30.62 -9.23
CA ALA A 534 -12.04 -31.59 -9.57
C ALA A 534 -13.44 -31.04 -9.30
N THR A 535 -13.63 -30.33 -8.18
CA THR A 535 -14.94 -29.79 -7.78
C THR A 535 -15.13 -28.34 -8.20
N GLY A 536 -14.04 -27.59 -8.41
CA GLY A 536 -14.06 -26.15 -8.64
C GLY A 536 -14.20 -25.32 -7.36
N LYS A 537 -14.41 -25.96 -6.20
CA LYS A 537 -14.52 -25.28 -4.90
C LYS A 537 -13.20 -24.57 -4.58
N THR A 538 -13.30 -23.30 -4.19
CA THR A 538 -12.16 -22.45 -3.87
C THR A 538 -12.32 -21.96 -2.45
N PHE A 539 -11.35 -22.24 -1.59
CA PHE A 539 -11.24 -21.63 -0.28
C PHE A 539 -10.39 -20.41 -0.41
N MET A 540 -10.84 -19.27 0.09
CA MET A 540 -10.09 -18.03 0.06
C MET A 540 -10.12 -17.38 1.45
N ILE A 541 -8.99 -16.84 1.88
CA ILE A 541 -8.86 -16.20 3.20
C ILE A 541 -9.64 -14.88 3.21
N ALA A 542 -9.38 -14.02 2.23
CA ALA A 542 -10.09 -12.76 2.02
C ALA A 542 -10.72 -12.73 0.62
N PRO A 543 -12.00 -12.38 0.46
CA PRO A 543 -12.66 -12.39 -0.85
C PRO A 543 -11.96 -11.46 -1.86
N ALA A 544 -11.51 -12.04 -2.95
CA ALA A 544 -10.82 -11.35 -4.03
C ALA A 544 -11.16 -12.00 -5.37
N ASN A 545 -11.12 -11.20 -6.43
CA ASN A 545 -11.32 -11.71 -7.77
C ASN A 545 -10.06 -12.51 -8.19
N PRO A 546 -10.19 -13.82 -8.50
CA PRO A 546 -9.05 -14.66 -8.79
C PRO A 546 -8.39 -14.38 -10.16
N GLU A 547 -9.03 -13.61 -11.04
CA GLU A 547 -8.52 -13.30 -12.38
C GLU A 547 -7.62 -12.06 -12.38
N ASN A 548 -7.95 -11.03 -11.60
CA ASN A 548 -7.23 -9.76 -11.58
C ASN A 548 -6.67 -9.37 -10.20
N GLY A 549 -6.99 -10.13 -9.15
CA GLY A 549 -6.52 -9.87 -7.79
C GLY A 549 -7.24 -8.76 -7.03
N LYS A 550 -8.21 -8.04 -7.62
CA LYS A 550 -8.92 -6.99 -6.88
C LYS A 550 -9.63 -7.56 -5.65
N GLN A 551 -9.44 -6.92 -4.49
CA GLN A 551 -10.21 -7.27 -3.29
C GLN A 551 -11.69 -6.97 -3.55
N LEU A 552 -12.58 -7.84 -3.10
CA LEU A 552 -14.03 -7.64 -3.24
C LEU A 552 -14.65 -6.93 -2.04
N THR A 553 -13.89 -6.79 -0.95
CA THR A 553 -14.27 -6.04 0.25
C THR A 553 -13.05 -5.71 1.12
N TYR A 554 -13.21 -4.82 2.10
CA TYR A 554 -12.18 -4.39 3.03
C TYR A 554 -12.09 -5.33 4.24
N THR A 555 -11.56 -6.54 4.01
CA THR A 555 -11.34 -7.54 5.08
C THR A 555 -10.41 -6.97 6.16
N ALA A 556 -10.72 -7.19 7.45
CA ALA A 556 -9.89 -6.71 8.55
C ALA A 556 -8.46 -7.29 8.47
N PHE A 557 -7.44 -6.50 8.86
CA PHE A 557 -6.03 -6.91 8.78
C PHE A 557 -5.73 -8.22 9.50
N SER A 558 -6.40 -8.49 10.63
CA SER A 558 -6.25 -9.74 11.37
C SER A 558 -6.73 -10.99 10.62
N GLY A 559 -7.47 -10.83 9.52
CA GLY A 559 -7.88 -11.91 8.63
C GLY A 559 -6.81 -12.31 7.63
N TYR A 560 -5.82 -11.45 7.33
CA TYR A 560 -4.75 -11.75 6.38
C TYR A 560 -3.58 -12.49 7.02
N VAL A 561 -2.66 -12.98 6.18
CA VAL A 561 -1.44 -13.66 6.60
C VAL A 561 -0.26 -12.70 6.55
N ASN A 562 0.31 -12.36 7.70
CA ASN A 562 1.54 -11.55 7.81
C ASN A 562 2.84 -12.32 7.48
N PRO A 563 3.04 -13.57 7.96
CA PRO A 563 4.26 -14.31 7.63
C PRO A 563 4.25 -14.83 6.18
N THR A 564 5.41 -15.20 5.65
CA THR A 564 5.56 -15.77 4.30
C THR A 564 5.31 -17.28 4.23
N SER A 565 4.50 -17.79 5.16
CA SER A 565 4.07 -19.18 5.19
C SER A 565 2.68 -19.34 5.78
N TYR A 566 1.88 -20.23 5.23
CA TYR A 566 0.57 -20.58 5.75
C TYR A 566 0.30 -22.08 5.59
N THR A 567 -0.36 -22.70 6.56
CA THR A 567 -0.72 -24.12 6.51
C THR A 567 -2.22 -24.26 6.51
N PHE A 568 -2.76 -24.91 5.47
CA PHE A 568 -4.15 -25.38 5.46
C PHE A 568 -4.25 -26.72 6.19
N GLU A 569 -5.25 -26.86 7.06
CA GLU A 569 -5.51 -28.08 7.84
C GLU A 569 -6.60 -28.94 7.19
N GLY A 570 -6.51 -30.25 7.40
CA GLY A 570 -7.57 -31.17 6.97
C GLY A 570 -7.77 -31.27 5.44
N VAL A 571 -6.77 -30.92 4.64
CA VAL A 571 -6.89 -30.94 3.17
C VAL A 571 -6.95 -32.38 2.67
N GLU A 572 -8.07 -32.73 2.02
CA GLU A 572 -8.28 -34.05 1.43
C GLU A 572 -7.39 -34.29 0.20
N GLU A 573 -7.11 -35.55 -0.09
CA GLU A 573 -6.33 -35.95 -1.27
C GLU A 573 -7.02 -35.47 -2.56
N GLY A 574 -6.26 -34.86 -3.47
CA GLY A 574 -6.80 -34.28 -4.69
C GLY A 574 -5.78 -33.45 -5.46
N ASN A 575 -6.23 -32.85 -6.56
CA ASN A 575 -5.44 -31.90 -7.34
C ASN A 575 -5.92 -30.49 -7.02
N TYR A 576 -5.01 -29.62 -6.64
CA TYR A 576 -5.32 -28.27 -6.22
C TYR A 576 -4.46 -27.25 -6.96
N THR A 577 -4.98 -26.04 -7.09
CA THR A 577 -4.20 -24.83 -7.36
C THR A 577 -4.16 -24.02 -6.09
N VAL A 578 -2.96 -23.63 -5.68
CA VAL A 578 -2.73 -22.66 -4.61
C VAL A 578 -2.45 -21.32 -5.27
N GLY A 579 -3.09 -20.26 -4.79
CA GLY A 579 -2.77 -18.88 -5.15
C GLY A 579 -2.30 -18.10 -3.93
N VAL A 580 -1.28 -17.25 -4.11
CA VAL A 580 -0.80 -16.28 -3.11
C VAL A 580 -0.77 -14.90 -3.73
N GLN A 581 -1.26 -13.92 -2.99
CA GLN A 581 -1.38 -12.52 -3.41
C GLN A 581 -0.82 -11.63 -2.31
N ALA A 582 -0.02 -10.63 -2.68
CA ALA A 582 0.39 -9.55 -1.79
C ALA A 582 -0.65 -8.41 -1.80
N VAL A 583 -0.92 -7.83 -0.63
CA VAL A 583 -1.92 -6.79 -0.36
C VAL A 583 -1.32 -5.70 0.56
N THR A 584 -1.63 -4.43 0.30
CA THR A 584 -1.22 -3.27 1.12
C THR A 584 -2.29 -2.88 2.15
N TYR A 585 -1.93 -1.96 3.05
CA TYR A 585 -2.85 -1.38 4.05
C TYR A 585 -3.96 -0.48 3.45
N SER A 586 -3.95 -0.26 2.14
CA SER A 586 -5.00 0.39 1.33
C SER A 586 -5.83 -0.62 0.53
N TRP A 587 -5.63 -1.92 0.76
CA TRP A 587 -6.23 -3.04 0.01
C TRP A 587 -5.88 -3.05 -1.49
N GLN A 588 -4.87 -2.29 -1.90
CA GLN A 588 -4.25 -2.47 -3.21
C GLN A 588 -3.54 -3.82 -3.23
N ALA A 589 -3.72 -4.56 -4.31
CA ALA A 589 -3.30 -5.95 -4.37
C ALA A 589 -2.64 -6.30 -5.71
N SER A 590 -1.64 -7.15 -5.63
CA SER A 590 -1.04 -7.81 -6.79
C SER A 590 -1.98 -8.84 -7.42
N GLU A 591 -1.71 -9.27 -8.65
CA GLU A 591 -2.31 -10.51 -9.18
C GLU A 591 -1.90 -11.74 -8.33
N PHE A 592 -2.70 -12.81 -8.37
CA PHE A 592 -2.34 -14.05 -7.71
C PHE A 592 -1.19 -14.78 -8.43
N SER A 593 -0.12 -15.04 -7.68
CA SER A 593 0.90 -16.00 -8.06
C SER A 593 0.42 -17.41 -7.73
N THR A 594 0.48 -18.34 -8.68
CA THR A 594 -0.15 -19.65 -8.54
C THR A 594 0.81 -20.82 -8.71
N THR A 595 0.56 -21.90 -8.00
CA THR A 595 1.24 -23.18 -8.17
C THR A 595 0.25 -24.34 -8.06
N ASP A 596 0.49 -25.38 -8.84
CA ASP A 596 -0.34 -26.59 -8.82
C ASP A 596 0.27 -27.66 -7.92
N VAL A 597 -0.56 -28.29 -7.11
CA VAL A 597 -0.15 -29.37 -6.22
C VAL A 597 -1.06 -30.59 -6.38
N ASN A 598 -0.44 -31.76 -6.50
CA ASN A 598 -1.14 -33.04 -6.56
C ASN A 598 -0.88 -33.79 -5.25
N LEU A 599 -1.94 -33.94 -4.45
CA LEU A 599 -1.90 -34.61 -3.15
C LEU A 599 -2.15 -36.12 -3.25
N ASN A 600 -2.44 -36.66 -4.45
CA ASN A 600 -2.63 -38.11 -4.68
C ASN A 600 -1.31 -38.87 -4.86
N GLU A 601 -0.25 -38.17 -5.22
CA GLU A 601 1.09 -38.72 -5.30
C GLU A 601 1.78 -38.33 -4.00
N ASN A 602 2.10 -39.30 -3.14
CA ASN A 602 3.03 -39.08 -2.03
C ASN A 602 4.25 -38.34 -2.58
N PRO A 603 4.43 -37.03 -2.34
CA PRO A 603 5.72 -36.46 -2.54
C PRO A 603 6.50 -37.04 -1.37
N THR A 604 7.40 -37.99 -1.63
CA THR A 604 8.56 -38.10 -0.74
C THR A 604 9.11 -36.70 -0.65
N SER A 605 9.01 -36.06 0.53
CA SER A 605 9.39 -34.67 0.75
C SER A 605 10.72 -34.43 0.04
N ALA A 606 10.68 -33.70 -1.07
CA ALA A 606 11.85 -33.50 -1.90
C ALA A 606 12.84 -32.73 -1.04
N PHE A 607 14.03 -33.28 -0.83
CA PHE A 607 15.10 -32.51 -0.21
C PHE A 607 15.42 -31.38 -1.20
N THR A 608 15.11 -30.14 -0.83
CA THR A 608 15.14 -29.01 -1.76
C THR A 608 15.59 -27.74 -1.05
N VAL A 609 16.00 -26.75 -1.84
CA VAL A 609 16.23 -25.40 -1.38
C VAL A 609 14.86 -24.74 -1.15
N VAL A 610 14.56 -24.38 0.10
CA VAL A 610 13.31 -23.70 0.47
C VAL A 610 13.38 -22.21 0.21
N SER A 611 14.52 -21.58 0.47
CA SER A 611 14.74 -20.15 0.21
C SER A 611 16.22 -19.84 0.03
N THR A 612 16.51 -18.61 -0.41
CA THR A 612 17.87 -18.05 -0.44
C THR A 612 17.91 -16.76 0.36
N ASP A 613 19.06 -16.42 0.93
CA ASP A 613 19.33 -15.08 1.45
C ASP A 613 20.50 -14.48 0.65
N PRO A 614 20.30 -13.36 -0.07
CA PRO A 614 19.06 -12.57 -0.13
C PRO A 614 17.89 -13.27 -0.89
N SER A 615 16.65 -12.96 -0.51
CA SER A 615 15.42 -13.37 -1.21
C SER A 615 14.68 -12.14 -1.77
N GLY A 616 14.39 -12.11 -3.07
CA GLY A 616 13.32 -11.25 -3.62
C GLY A 616 13.65 -9.78 -3.91
N ARG A 617 14.88 -9.29 -3.76
CA ARG A 617 15.20 -7.91 -4.18
C ARG A 617 15.38 -7.82 -5.70
N LYS A 618 14.64 -6.91 -6.36
CA LYS A 618 14.75 -6.58 -7.80
C LYS A 618 16.17 -6.11 -8.18
N GLU A 619 16.86 -5.42 -7.25
CA GLU A 619 18.23 -4.95 -7.40
C GLU A 619 19.03 -5.15 -6.10
N ILE A 620 20.18 -5.83 -6.17
CA ILE A 620 21.08 -6.09 -5.04
C ILE A 620 22.40 -5.35 -5.27
N GLU A 621 22.71 -4.33 -4.47
CA GLU A 621 23.90 -3.50 -4.71
C GLU A 621 25.23 -4.28 -4.68
N SER A 622 25.38 -5.22 -3.73
CA SER A 622 26.49 -6.19 -3.75
C SER A 622 26.09 -7.55 -3.19
N LEU A 623 26.50 -8.61 -3.86
CA LEU A 623 26.28 -9.99 -3.45
C LEU A 623 27.62 -10.56 -2.94
N SER A 624 27.84 -10.58 -1.62
CA SER A 624 29.08 -11.13 -1.01
C SER A 624 28.94 -12.61 -0.63
N HIS A 625 27.71 -13.03 -0.34
CA HIS A 625 27.35 -14.41 -0.12
C HIS A 625 25.91 -14.68 -0.55
N ILE A 626 25.59 -15.94 -0.82
CA ILE A 626 24.23 -16.45 -0.94
C ILE A 626 24.06 -17.58 0.08
N THR A 627 23.10 -17.49 0.97
CA THR A 627 22.76 -18.60 1.87
C THR A 627 21.65 -19.41 1.23
N LEU A 628 21.88 -20.72 1.04
CA LEU A 628 20.86 -21.68 0.65
C LEU A 628 20.23 -22.26 1.92
N ASN A 629 18.93 -22.06 2.10
CA ASN A 629 18.16 -22.69 3.16
C ASN A 629 17.49 -23.96 2.62
N PHE A 630 17.60 -25.07 3.35
CA PHE A 630 16.97 -26.35 3.01
C PHE A 630 15.85 -26.68 4.01
N ASN A 631 14.88 -27.49 3.60
CA ASN A 631 13.83 -27.99 4.49
C ASN A 631 14.38 -28.92 5.59
N GLU A 632 15.53 -29.56 5.34
CA GLU A 632 16.23 -30.46 6.26
C GLU A 632 17.74 -30.19 6.36
N GLU A 633 18.43 -30.98 7.19
CA GLU A 633 19.88 -30.88 7.36
C GLU A 633 20.64 -31.17 6.05
N ALA A 634 21.54 -30.26 5.68
CA ALA A 634 22.16 -30.25 4.36
C ALA A 634 23.70 -30.36 4.40
N TYR A 635 24.25 -31.14 3.47
CA TYR A 635 25.69 -31.38 3.31
C TYR A 635 26.10 -31.25 1.84
N PRO A 636 27.10 -30.42 1.50
CA PRO A 636 27.65 -30.40 0.15
C PRO A 636 28.11 -31.80 -0.28
N ASN A 637 27.83 -32.19 -1.51
CA ASN A 637 28.26 -33.48 -2.04
C ASN A 637 29.79 -33.50 -2.18
N ALA A 638 30.44 -34.38 -1.42
CA ALA A 638 31.90 -34.50 -1.38
C ALA A 638 32.45 -35.62 -2.30
N MET A 639 31.63 -36.20 -3.18
CA MET A 639 32.09 -37.21 -4.14
C MET A 639 32.95 -36.57 -5.25
N GLU A 640 33.92 -37.31 -5.77
CA GLU A 640 34.87 -36.84 -6.79
C GLU A 640 34.19 -36.39 -8.10
N ASP A 641 33.01 -36.96 -8.41
CA ASP A 641 32.18 -36.63 -9.59
C ASP A 641 30.90 -35.84 -9.23
N ALA A 642 30.88 -35.16 -8.08
CA ALA A 642 29.71 -34.39 -7.65
C ALA A 642 29.41 -33.22 -8.62
N PRO A 643 28.14 -33.02 -9.02
CA PRO A 643 27.78 -31.87 -9.84
C PRO A 643 27.95 -30.58 -9.04
N ALA A 644 28.65 -29.61 -9.62
CA ALA A 644 29.04 -28.39 -8.94
C ALA A 644 27.87 -27.39 -8.87
N ILE A 645 27.71 -26.74 -7.72
CA ILE A 645 26.92 -25.51 -7.62
C ILE A 645 27.68 -24.44 -8.40
N THR A 646 26.98 -23.69 -9.26
CA THR A 646 27.58 -22.65 -10.09
C THR A 646 26.80 -21.35 -10.00
N LEU A 647 27.50 -20.22 -10.03
CA LEU A 647 26.92 -18.91 -10.27
C LEU A 647 27.46 -18.40 -11.61
N THR A 648 26.59 -18.09 -12.57
CA THR A 648 26.98 -17.63 -13.91
C THR A 648 26.45 -16.22 -14.18
N ASN A 649 27.26 -15.36 -14.80
CA ASN A 649 26.82 -14.04 -15.26
C ASN A 649 26.00 -14.13 -16.58
N ASP A 650 25.56 -12.99 -17.11
CA ASP A 650 24.83 -12.87 -18.38
C ASP A 650 25.55 -13.42 -19.60
N ALA A 651 26.89 -13.44 -19.57
CA ALA A 651 27.72 -14.05 -20.61
C ALA A 651 27.83 -15.59 -20.46
N SER A 652 27.13 -16.18 -19.49
CA SER A 652 27.24 -17.60 -19.09
C SER A 652 28.64 -18.00 -18.61
N GLU A 653 29.43 -17.04 -18.11
CA GLU A 653 30.72 -17.29 -17.49
C GLU A 653 30.54 -17.61 -16.00
N ALA A 654 31.15 -18.71 -15.53
CA ALA A 654 31.06 -19.14 -14.14
C ALA A 654 31.99 -18.31 -13.24
N LEU A 655 31.47 -17.82 -12.12
CA LEU A 655 32.22 -17.14 -11.09
C LEU A 655 32.90 -18.14 -10.14
N ASP A 656 34.07 -17.75 -9.62
CA ASP A 656 34.76 -18.51 -8.57
C ASP A 656 34.00 -18.36 -7.24
N ILE A 657 33.27 -19.41 -6.84
CA ILE A 657 32.50 -19.44 -5.60
C ILE A 657 33.11 -20.43 -4.59
N THR A 658 32.94 -20.15 -3.30
CA THR A 658 33.37 -21.06 -2.21
C THR A 658 32.17 -21.51 -1.39
N LEU A 659 31.98 -22.83 -1.24
CA LEU A 659 30.91 -23.39 -0.41
C LEU A 659 31.38 -23.57 1.04
N LYS A 660 30.59 -23.10 2.00
CA LYS A 660 30.84 -23.25 3.43
C LYS A 660 29.58 -23.71 4.16
N LYS A 661 29.71 -24.72 5.03
CA LYS A 661 28.66 -25.08 5.98
C LYS A 661 28.58 -24.00 7.06
N VAL A 662 27.38 -23.52 7.35
CA VAL A 662 27.16 -22.55 8.43
C VAL A 662 27.27 -23.26 9.77
N SER A 663 28.19 -22.83 10.62
CA SER A 663 28.43 -23.48 11.92
C SER A 663 27.28 -23.16 12.88
N GLY A 664 26.59 -24.19 13.38
CA GLY A 664 25.45 -24.04 14.30
C GLY A 664 24.06 -24.04 13.65
N GLN A 665 23.99 -23.95 12.31
CA GLN A 665 22.72 -23.97 11.55
C GLN A 665 22.71 -25.15 10.57
N ALA A 666 22.08 -26.25 10.99
CA ALA A 666 22.15 -27.55 10.33
C ALA A 666 21.55 -27.56 8.90
N LYS A 667 20.61 -26.66 8.61
CA LYS A 667 19.85 -26.62 7.34
C LYS A 667 20.39 -25.62 6.30
N GLN A 668 21.61 -25.14 6.46
CA GLN A 668 22.14 -24.05 5.64
C GLN A 668 23.50 -24.33 5.00
N ILE A 669 23.63 -23.90 3.74
CA ILE A 669 24.89 -23.86 2.99
C ILE A 669 25.11 -22.44 2.51
N GLN A 670 26.25 -21.84 2.88
CA GLN A 670 26.63 -20.52 2.42
C GLN A 670 27.55 -20.63 1.20
N ILE A 671 27.21 -19.87 0.17
CA ILE A 671 28.01 -19.67 -1.03
C ILE A 671 28.70 -18.33 -0.86
N ILE A 672 30.02 -18.32 -0.73
CA ILE A 672 30.84 -17.12 -0.63
C ILE A 672 31.26 -16.74 -2.05
N LEU A 673 31.07 -15.47 -2.39
CA LEU A 673 31.33 -14.92 -3.70
C LEU A 673 32.59 -14.05 -3.71
N PRO A 674 33.18 -13.74 -4.88
CA PRO A 674 34.24 -12.75 -4.97
C PRO A 674 33.78 -11.39 -4.44
N PRO A 675 34.67 -10.59 -3.81
CA PRO A 675 34.31 -9.32 -3.16
C PRO A 675 33.84 -8.22 -4.12
N THR A 676 34.00 -8.42 -5.43
CA THR A 676 33.57 -7.52 -6.49
C THR A 676 32.75 -8.33 -7.48
N ILE A 677 31.46 -7.99 -7.57
CA ILE A 677 30.54 -8.51 -8.58
C ILE A 677 30.10 -7.30 -9.40
N GLU A 678 30.26 -7.40 -10.72
CA GLU A 678 29.91 -6.34 -11.65
C GLU A 678 28.38 -6.21 -11.76
N ALA A 679 27.91 -5.03 -12.15
CA ALA A 679 26.50 -4.83 -12.48
C ALA A 679 26.06 -5.85 -13.54
N GLY A 680 24.91 -6.50 -13.32
CA GLY A 680 24.41 -7.53 -14.23
C GLY A 680 23.61 -8.60 -13.50
N THR A 681 23.14 -9.57 -14.27
CA THR A 681 22.31 -10.65 -13.76
C THR A 681 23.13 -11.93 -13.61
N TYR A 682 22.94 -12.59 -12.47
CA TYR A 682 23.67 -13.78 -12.03
C TYR A 682 22.70 -14.92 -11.76
N THR A 683 22.87 -16.02 -12.48
CA THR A 683 22.07 -17.23 -12.30
C THR A 683 22.80 -18.23 -11.41
N LEU A 684 22.29 -18.45 -10.21
CA LEU A 684 22.70 -19.54 -9.34
C LEU A 684 22.03 -20.83 -9.83
N THR A 685 22.83 -21.87 -10.03
CA THR A 685 22.37 -23.22 -10.33
C THR A 685 22.89 -24.17 -9.28
N VAL A 686 21.98 -24.80 -8.54
CA VAL A 686 22.24 -25.92 -7.65
C VAL A 686 21.72 -27.18 -8.36
N PRO A 687 22.58 -27.95 -9.04
CA PRO A 687 22.13 -29.12 -9.79
C PRO A 687 21.65 -30.24 -8.85
N GLU A 688 20.82 -31.14 -9.37
CA GLU A 688 20.44 -32.37 -8.67
C GLU A 688 21.68 -33.10 -8.14
N LYS A 689 21.66 -33.58 -6.90
CA LYS A 689 22.79 -34.27 -6.23
C LYS A 689 24.00 -33.41 -5.90
N ALA A 690 23.92 -32.09 -5.96
CA ALA A 690 24.96 -31.20 -5.45
C ALA A 690 25.05 -31.20 -3.91
N VAL A 691 23.96 -31.54 -3.24
CA VAL A 691 23.78 -31.52 -1.78
C VAL A 691 23.06 -32.81 -1.37
N CYS A 692 23.46 -33.39 -0.24
CA CYS A 692 22.81 -34.55 0.37
C CYS A 692 22.40 -34.29 1.82
N ARG A 693 21.48 -35.11 2.32
CA ARG A 693 21.13 -35.19 3.74
C ARG A 693 21.71 -36.45 4.39
N THR A 694 21.66 -36.52 5.72
CA THR A 694 22.28 -37.58 6.56
C THR A 694 21.78 -39.00 6.26
N ASN A 695 20.59 -39.16 5.67
CA ASN A 695 20.03 -40.46 5.30
C ASN A 695 20.41 -40.93 3.87
N GLY A 696 21.11 -40.09 3.09
CA GLY A 696 21.62 -40.45 1.75
C GLY A 696 20.78 -39.98 0.56
N ASP A 697 19.69 -39.24 0.77
CA ASP A 697 18.93 -38.62 -0.32
C ASP A 697 19.56 -37.29 -0.79
N TRP A 698 19.18 -36.88 -1.99
CA TRP A 698 19.83 -35.81 -2.77
C TRP A 698 18.89 -34.65 -3.05
N ASN A 699 19.47 -33.46 -3.20
CA ASN A 699 18.67 -32.30 -3.57
C ASN A 699 18.13 -32.43 -5.00
N THR A 700 16.96 -31.85 -5.26
CA THR A 700 16.49 -31.57 -6.62
C THR A 700 17.21 -30.34 -7.20
N THR A 701 17.15 -30.18 -8.52
CA THR A 701 17.69 -28.99 -9.19
C THR A 701 16.98 -27.73 -8.71
N PHE A 702 17.76 -26.71 -8.36
CA PHE A 702 17.27 -25.39 -7.99
C PHE A 702 18.04 -24.33 -8.78
N THR A 703 17.32 -23.36 -9.33
CA THR A 703 17.90 -22.22 -10.03
C THR A 703 17.31 -20.94 -9.49
N LYS A 704 18.14 -19.92 -9.29
CA LYS A 704 17.68 -18.59 -8.89
C LYS A 704 18.52 -17.51 -9.54
N THR A 705 17.87 -16.43 -9.92
CA THR A 705 18.50 -15.29 -10.56
C THR A 705 18.66 -14.15 -9.55
N PHE A 706 19.80 -13.48 -9.58
CA PHE A 706 20.11 -12.31 -8.77
C PHE A 706 20.53 -11.18 -9.71
N THR A 707 19.90 -10.02 -9.62
CA THR A 707 20.35 -8.83 -10.36
C THR A 707 21.14 -7.95 -9.43
N THR A 708 22.38 -7.63 -9.79
CA THR A 708 23.21 -6.72 -9.01
C THR A 708 23.46 -5.42 -9.73
N THR A 709 23.42 -4.28 -9.03
CA THR A 709 23.77 -2.96 -9.61
C THR A 709 25.26 -2.68 -9.60
N GLY A 710 26.04 -3.49 -8.87
CA GLY A 710 27.50 -3.47 -8.82
C GLY A 710 28.05 -2.31 -7.98
N ILE A 711 29.03 -2.56 -7.11
CA ILE A 711 29.73 -1.50 -6.36
C ILE A 711 31.07 -1.20 -7.04
N THR A 712 31.18 -0.02 -7.65
CA THR A 712 32.43 0.46 -8.26
C THR A 712 33.30 1.27 -7.28
N ALA A 713 32.75 1.74 -6.15
CA ALA A 713 33.48 2.46 -5.10
C ALA A 713 32.73 2.46 -3.74
N TYR A 714 33.46 2.46 -2.61
CA TYR A 714 32.88 2.55 -1.26
C TYR A 714 32.73 4.02 -0.82
N ILE A 715 31.61 4.64 -1.19
CA ILE A 715 31.30 6.07 -0.96
C ILE A 715 30.16 6.17 0.08
N PRO A 716 30.16 7.18 0.97
CA PRO A 716 29.04 7.44 1.88
C PRO A 716 27.72 7.72 1.12
N THR A 717 26.60 7.23 1.66
CA THR A 717 25.22 7.53 1.23
C THR A 717 24.73 8.88 1.75
N GLY A 718 25.40 9.47 2.74
CA GLY A 718 25.08 10.80 3.24
C GLY A 718 26.10 11.33 4.25
N ILE A 719 26.02 12.62 4.55
CA ILE A 719 26.78 13.30 5.61
C ILE A 719 25.81 14.09 6.49
N GLU A 720 25.88 13.92 7.81
CA GLU A 720 25.10 14.68 8.78
C GLU A 720 25.65 16.12 8.87
N GLY A 721 24.81 17.09 8.55
CA GLY A 721 25.18 18.47 8.22
C GLY A 721 25.14 18.66 6.71
N ASP A 722 23.97 19.02 6.17
CA ASP A 722 23.72 19.24 4.74
C ASP A 722 24.78 20.15 4.09
N GLU A 723 25.02 20.06 2.78
CA GLU A 723 25.83 21.10 2.13
C GLU A 723 25.09 22.44 2.15
N GLY A 724 25.72 23.51 2.64
CA GLY A 724 25.00 24.77 2.87
C GLY A 724 25.83 25.91 3.47
N ASN A 725 25.14 26.99 3.86
CA ASN A 725 25.73 28.15 4.53
C ASN A 725 25.64 28.00 6.06
N TYR A 726 26.78 27.94 6.72
CA TYR A 726 26.90 27.63 8.15
C TYR A 726 27.42 28.81 8.97
N GLY A 727 27.02 28.88 10.25
CA GLY A 727 27.63 29.80 11.21
C GLY A 727 29.02 29.38 11.68
N SER A 728 29.29 28.06 11.69
CA SER A 728 30.62 27.47 11.92
C SER A 728 30.65 26.01 11.47
N LEU A 729 31.85 25.46 11.24
CA LEU A 729 32.07 24.05 10.87
C LEU A 729 33.00 23.38 11.90
N LYS A 730 32.62 22.18 12.39
CA LYS A 730 33.43 21.44 13.39
C LYS A 730 33.33 19.92 13.28
N ASP A 731 32.12 19.38 13.34
CA ASP A 731 31.85 17.94 13.41
C ASP A 731 30.94 17.52 12.25
N PHE A 732 31.20 16.34 11.70
CA PHE A 732 30.44 15.74 10.60
C PHE A 732 30.28 14.23 10.85
N THR A 733 29.18 13.64 10.38
CA THR A 733 28.98 12.18 10.43
C THR A 733 28.73 11.65 9.03
N LEU A 734 29.64 10.81 8.53
CA LEU A 734 29.44 10.10 7.27
C LEU A 734 28.61 8.85 7.52
N THR A 735 27.60 8.61 6.71
CA THR A 735 26.78 7.38 6.71
C THR A 735 27.02 6.61 5.42
N PHE A 736 27.21 5.30 5.52
CA PHE A 736 27.38 4.35 4.41
C PHE A 736 26.15 3.43 4.34
N PRO A 737 25.92 2.68 3.24
CA PRO A 737 24.74 1.82 3.07
C PRO A 737 24.47 0.90 4.27
N GLU A 738 23.21 0.79 4.69
CA GLU A 738 22.76 -0.16 5.72
C GLU A 738 23.09 -1.57 5.20
N GLN A 739 23.81 -2.39 5.99
CA GLN A 739 24.52 -3.66 5.62
C GLN A 739 26.03 -3.55 5.36
N THR A 740 26.68 -2.42 5.63
CA THR A 740 28.16 -2.30 5.57
C THR A 740 28.78 -1.95 6.93
N ASN A 741 29.95 -2.53 7.25
CA ASN A 741 30.78 -2.04 8.36
C ASN A 741 31.83 -1.09 7.79
N ALA A 742 31.72 0.19 8.11
CA ALA A 742 32.72 1.21 7.81
C ALA A 742 33.74 1.26 8.96
N LEU A 743 35.02 1.13 8.64
CA LEU A 743 36.11 1.25 9.59
C LEU A 743 37.13 2.29 9.11
N VAL A 744 37.65 3.10 10.03
CA VAL A 744 38.80 3.96 9.74
C VAL A 744 40.01 3.08 9.45
N ASN A 745 40.66 3.26 8.30
CA ASN A 745 41.86 2.51 7.94
C ASN A 745 42.98 2.79 8.94
N PRO A 746 43.40 1.81 9.78
CA PRO A 746 44.46 2.02 10.76
C PRO A 746 45.85 2.22 10.13
N GLU A 747 46.01 1.86 8.85
CA GLU A 747 47.25 2.01 8.09
C GLU A 747 47.31 3.30 7.27
N ALA A 748 46.25 4.12 7.27
CA ALA A 748 46.25 5.41 6.59
C ALA A 748 47.32 6.35 7.19
N THR A 749 48.18 6.89 6.33
CA THR A 749 49.26 7.81 6.73
C THR A 749 48.94 9.28 6.43
N THR A 750 47.82 9.52 5.77
CA THR A 750 47.27 10.84 5.43
C THR A 750 46.12 11.18 6.37
N LEU A 751 45.91 12.46 6.64
CA LEU A 751 44.76 12.95 7.40
C LEU A 751 43.71 13.50 6.44
N ALA A 752 42.43 13.36 6.80
CA ALA A 752 41.40 14.18 6.18
C ALA A 752 41.61 15.63 6.61
N TYR A 753 41.12 16.57 5.80
CA TYR A 753 41.27 18.00 6.10
C TYR A 753 40.18 18.81 5.42
N MET A 754 39.80 19.91 6.03
CA MET A 754 39.01 20.96 5.41
C MET A 754 39.95 22.01 4.84
N VAL A 755 39.84 22.34 3.55
CA VAL A 755 40.58 23.45 2.94
C VAL A 755 39.67 24.65 2.76
N ASN A 756 40.11 25.83 3.17
CA ASN A 756 39.50 27.08 2.77
C ASN A 756 39.91 27.38 1.33
N ASN A 757 38.94 27.40 0.41
CA ASN A 757 39.15 27.59 -1.02
C ASN A 757 39.60 29.02 -1.39
N ASP A 758 39.45 29.99 -0.48
CA ASP A 758 39.81 31.40 -0.72
C ASP A 758 41.29 31.69 -0.40
N ASN A 759 41.91 30.92 0.51
CA ASN A 759 43.27 31.20 0.98
C ASN A 759 44.15 29.95 1.20
N ASP A 760 43.67 28.79 0.75
CA ASP A 760 44.31 27.48 0.89
C ASP A 760 44.62 27.05 2.33
N TYR A 761 44.01 27.70 3.33
CA TYR A 761 44.20 27.32 4.74
C TYR A 761 43.55 25.97 5.02
N GLN A 762 44.35 25.00 5.48
CA GLN A 762 43.89 23.65 5.77
C GLN A 762 43.76 23.42 7.27
N VAL A 763 42.61 22.90 7.68
CA VAL A 763 42.37 22.39 9.03
C VAL A 763 42.28 20.87 8.96
N PRO A 764 43.23 20.14 9.57
CA PRO A 764 43.16 18.69 9.62
C PRO A 764 41.91 18.20 10.36
N ALA A 765 41.49 16.99 10.03
CA ALA A 765 40.33 16.33 10.59
C ALA A 765 40.69 14.91 11.06
N THR A 766 40.18 14.56 12.23
CA THR A 766 40.34 13.22 12.80
C THR A 766 39.09 12.40 12.50
N LEU A 767 39.27 11.20 11.95
CA LEU A 767 38.21 10.22 11.75
C LEU A 767 38.13 9.29 12.96
N SER A 768 36.91 8.94 13.35
CA SER A 768 36.61 7.98 14.41
C SER A 768 35.35 7.20 14.05
N GLN A 769 35.11 6.08 14.74
CA GLN A 769 33.88 5.32 14.52
C GLN A 769 32.66 6.15 14.93
N GLY A 770 31.63 6.17 14.07
CA GLY A 770 30.33 6.77 14.39
C GLY A 770 29.50 5.92 15.35
N ASN A 771 28.25 6.32 15.58
CA ASN A 771 27.36 5.65 16.53
C ASN A 771 26.83 4.30 16.01
N ARG A 772 26.88 4.08 14.70
CA ARG A 772 26.50 2.83 14.04
C ARG A 772 27.69 2.18 13.30
N PRO A 773 27.62 0.87 13.02
CA PRO A 773 28.67 0.17 12.27
C PRO A 773 28.94 0.73 10.87
N ASN A 774 27.93 1.33 10.22
CA ASN A 774 28.02 1.97 8.91
C ASN A 774 28.35 3.47 8.97
N GLN A 775 28.78 4.01 10.12
CA GLN A 775 29.05 5.44 10.28
C GLN A 775 30.49 5.75 10.66
N ILE A 776 31.03 6.85 10.12
CA ILE A 776 32.34 7.42 10.47
C ILE A 776 32.14 8.87 10.91
N LYS A 777 32.55 9.19 12.13
CA LYS A 777 32.55 10.56 12.63
C LYS A 777 33.85 11.26 12.26
N LEU A 778 33.76 12.46 11.73
CA LEU A 778 34.87 13.33 11.39
C LEU A 778 34.82 14.61 12.22
N THR A 779 35.92 14.94 12.90
CA THR A 779 36.04 16.13 13.73
C THR A 779 37.23 16.95 13.26
N LEU A 780 37.00 18.21 12.85
CA LEU A 780 38.06 19.16 12.54
C LEU A 780 38.86 19.48 13.81
N ASP A 781 40.17 19.65 13.70
CA ASP A 781 41.02 20.01 14.84
C ASP A 781 40.63 21.39 15.41
N GLU A 782 40.17 22.29 14.56
CA GLU A 782 39.74 23.66 14.90
C GLU A 782 38.32 23.92 14.37
N GLU A 783 37.51 24.67 15.13
CA GLU A 783 36.19 25.11 14.66
C GLU A 783 36.37 26.30 13.71
N LEU A 784 35.91 26.15 12.47
CA LEU A 784 35.99 27.19 11.44
C LEU A 784 34.81 28.14 11.55
N LYS A 785 35.05 29.45 11.61
CA LYS A 785 34.02 30.51 11.74
C LYS A 785 34.20 31.66 10.76
N THR A 786 35.23 31.60 9.92
CA THR A 786 35.57 32.69 9.00
C THR A 786 34.70 32.57 7.77
N GLU A 787 34.20 33.70 7.29
CA GLU A 787 33.44 33.74 6.04
C GLU A 787 34.30 33.21 4.87
N GLY A 788 33.73 32.34 4.04
CA GLY A 788 34.44 31.77 2.90
C GLY A 788 33.87 30.45 2.39
N SER A 789 34.48 29.93 1.33
CA SER A 789 34.17 28.60 0.79
C SER A 789 35.18 27.57 1.29
N TYR A 790 34.69 26.39 1.64
CA TYR A 790 35.46 25.32 2.24
C TYR A 790 35.19 23.99 1.54
N THR A 791 36.23 23.18 1.33
CA THR A 791 36.10 21.82 0.80
C THR A 791 36.63 20.84 1.84
N LEU A 792 35.78 19.91 2.30
CA LEU A 792 36.21 18.77 3.10
C LEU A 792 36.80 17.73 2.15
N ILE A 793 38.04 17.31 2.40
CA ILE A 793 38.73 16.30 1.61
C ILE A 793 39.08 15.13 2.52
N ILE A 794 38.57 13.95 2.17
CA ILE A 794 38.95 12.68 2.79
C ILE A 794 39.75 11.91 1.74
N PRO A 795 41.07 11.77 1.92
CA PRO A 795 41.94 11.07 0.98
C PRO A 795 41.51 9.62 0.70
N GLU A 796 41.84 9.15 -0.50
CA GLU A 796 41.65 7.76 -0.90
C GLU A 796 42.24 6.79 0.14
N GLY A 797 41.49 5.75 0.46
CA GLY A 797 41.92 4.68 1.35
C GLY A 797 41.79 4.95 2.84
N MET A 798 41.27 6.11 3.27
CA MET A 798 41.09 6.41 4.70
C MET A 798 39.96 5.64 5.37
N ILE A 799 38.96 5.19 4.62
CA ILE A 799 37.82 4.43 5.14
C ILE A 799 37.79 3.07 4.42
N GLN A 800 37.49 2.01 5.17
CA GLN A 800 37.45 0.64 4.67
C GLN A 800 36.08 0.03 4.93
N ARG A 801 35.58 -0.75 3.98
CA ARG A 801 34.50 -1.71 4.21
C ARG A 801 35.12 -2.99 4.76
N VAL A 802 34.64 -3.48 5.89
CA VAL A 802 35.19 -4.68 6.54
C VAL A 802 34.14 -5.72 6.90
N ILE A 803 34.58 -6.98 7.03
CA ILE A 803 33.81 -8.06 7.67
C ILE A 803 34.62 -8.58 8.87
N PHE A 804 33.91 -8.83 9.97
CA PHE A 804 34.46 -9.51 11.15
C PHE A 804 34.18 -11.01 11.03
N THR A 805 35.22 -11.85 11.09
CA THR A 805 35.05 -13.30 11.19
C THR A 805 35.43 -13.78 12.58
N GLU A 806 34.51 -14.44 13.29
CA GLU A 806 34.83 -15.14 14.53
C GLU A 806 35.63 -16.41 14.25
N THR A 807 36.74 -16.60 14.98
CA THR A 807 37.46 -17.88 15.04
C THR A 807 37.37 -18.47 16.44
N THR A 808 37.05 -19.76 16.51
CA THR A 808 37.09 -20.57 17.72
C THR A 808 38.54 -20.89 18.10
N GLU A 809 39.24 -19.94 18.72
CA GLU A 809 40.34 -20.13 19.69
C GLU A 809 40.87 -18.73 20.08
N GLU A 810 40.69 -18.34 21.34
CA GLU A 810 41.16 -17.09 21.98
C GLU A 810 41.04 -15.78 21.17
N ASN A 811 39.88 -15.11 21.26
CA ASN A 811 39.66 -13.66 21.13
C ASN A 811 40.60 -12.85 20.21
N ALA A 812 40.69 -13.24 18.94
CA ALA A 812 41.17 -12.36 17.88
C ALA A 812 40.09 -12.28 16.80
N GLU A 813 39.41 -11.13 16.71
CA GLU A 813 38.59 -10.79 15.54
C GLU A 813 39.54 -10.60 14.35
N ASN A 814 39.44 -11.46 13.33
CA ASN A 814 40.10 -11.18 12.06
C ASN A 814 39.19 -10.27 11.23
N THR A 815 39.65 -9.05 10.98
CA THR A 815 39.02 -8.08 10.10
C THR A 815 39.50 -8.32 8.67
N THR A 816 38.58 -8.66 7.75
CA THR A 816 38.88 -8.75 6.32
C THR A 816 38.44 -7.46 5.64
N VAL A 817 39.37 -6.78 4.97
CA VAL A 817 39.08 -5.57 4.17
C VAL A 817 38.49 -5.99 2.83
N LEU A 818 37.28 -5.50 2.52
CA LEU A 818 36.59 -5.77 1.26
C LEU A 818 36.88 -4.69 0.22
N LEU A 819 36.75 -3.43 0.62
CA LEU A 819 36.88 -2.25 -0.24
C LEU A 819 37.50 -1.11 0.55
N THR A 820 38.14 -0.18 -0.15
CA THR A 820 38.65 1.08 0.41
C THR A 820 37.94 2.25 -0.27
N SER A 821 37.67 3.32 0.48
CA SER A 821 37.00 4.50 -0.08
C SER A 821 37.88 5.18 -1.13
N PRO A 822 37.30 5.74 -2.22
CA PRO A 822 38.00 6.70 -3.06
C PRO A 822 38.25 8.01 -2.29
N GLU A 823 38.82 9.01 -2.95
CA GLU A 823 38.84 10.38 -2.42
C GLU A 823 37.39 10.91 -2.35
N ILE A 824 36.96 11.38 -1.17
CA ILE A 824 35.62 11.92 -0.94
C ILE A 824 35.73 13.43 -0.70
N LYS A 825 34.80 14.20 -1.30
CA LYS A 825 34.76 15.67 -1.19
C LYS A 825 33.36 16.16 -0.86
N TYR A 826 33.27 17.15 0.03
CA TYR A 826 32.05 17.89 0.35
C TYR A 826 32.33 19.39 0.39
N ASP A 827 31.45 20.19 -0.21
CA ASP A 827 31.62 21.64 -0.30
C ASP A 827 30.73 22.37 0.72
N TYR A 828 31.32 23.29 1.48
CA TYR A 828 30.66 24.09 2.50
C TYR A 828 30.90 25.59 2.30
N THR A 829 30.00 26.42 2.84
CA THR A 829 30.18 27.87 2.90
C THR A 829 29.89 28.39 4.31
N ILE A 830 30.60 29.44 4.73
CA ILE A 830 30.32 30.17 5.97
C ILE A 830 30.07 31.63 5.60
N GLY A 831 28.98 32.22 6.07
CA GLY A 831 28.68 33.65 5.97
C GLY A 831 28.35 34.21 4.58
N LEU A 832 27.92 33.40 3.61
CA LEU A 832 27.51 33.87 2.27
C LEU A 832 25.99 34.10 2.20
N ASP A 833 25.56 35.37 2.21
CA ASP A 833 24.22 35.76 2.68
C ASP A 833 23.16 36.12 1.62
N PHE A 834 23.41 36.02 0.30
CA PHE A 834 22.36 36.33 -0.69
C PHE A 834 22.08 35.17 -1.66
N ALA A 835 20.86 34.63 -1.55
CA ALA A 835 20.37 33.49 -2.30
C ALA A 835 19.37 33.90 -3.39
N PRO A 836 19.27 33.13 -4.49
CA PRO A 836 18.24 33.33 -5.50
C PRO A 836 16.84 33.03 -4.95
N THR A 837 15.83 33.66 -5.55
CA THR A 837 14.41 33.49 -5.22
C THR A 837 13.72 32.43 -6.08
N GLY A 838 14.35 31.95 -7.15
CA GLY A 838 13.83 30.87 -7.99
C GLY A 838 14.68 30.58 -9.22
N ILE A 839 14.32 29.53 -9.95
CA ILE A 839 14.96 29.11 -11.20
C ILE A 839 13.90 28.75 -12.26
N THR A 840 14.22 28.89 -13.55
CA THR A 840 13.36 28.48 -14.67
C THR A 840 14.21 27.75 -15.74
N PRO A 841 13.90 26.50 -16.13
CA PRO A 841 12.80 25.66 -15.64
C PRO A 841 12.89 25.43 -14.12
N ALA A 842 11.75 25.21 -13.47
CA ALA A 842 11.74 24.88 -12.05
C ALA A 842 12.47 23.54 -11.83
N ALA A 843 13.21 23.43 -10.74
CA ALA A 843 13.81 22.16 -10.33
C ALA A 843 12.71 21.09 -10.17
N GLY A 844 12.98 19.88 -10.61
CA GLY A 844 11.98 18.80 -10.72
C GLY A 844 11.92 18.16 -12.11
N LYS A 845 10.76 17.61 -12.46
CA LYS A 845 10.59 16.85 -13.70
C LYS A 845 10.53 17.75 -14.93
N VAL A 846 11.32 17.43 -15.95
CA VAL A 846 11.45 18.20 -17.19
C VAL A 846 11.68 17.28 -18.38
N PHE A 847 11.31 17.70 -19.59
CA PHE A 847 11.55 16.90 -20.81
C PHE A 847 13.00 16.98 -21.30
N SER A 848 13.60 18.16 -21.21
CA SER A 848 14.99 18.41 -21.58
C SER A 848 15.55 19.63 -20.85
N LEU A 849 16.87 19.75 -20.83
CA LEU A 849 17.61 20.83 -20.17
C LEU A 849 18.54 21.52 -21.16
N LYS A 850 18.48 22.85 -21.20
CA LYS A 850 19.37 23.67 -22.05
C LYS A 850 19.75 24.99 -21.40
N ASP A 851 18.76 25.81 -21.06
CA ASP A 851 18.94 27.14 -20.49
C ASP A 851 18.24 27.23 -19.14
N PHE A 852 18.90 27.88 -18.18
CA PHE A 852 18.39 28.11 -16.84
C PHE A 852 18.40 29.59 -16.51
N THR A 853 17.28 30.12 -16.03
CA THR A 853 17.14 31.50 -15.58
C THR A 853 17.04 31.53 -14.06
N ILE A 854 18.09 31.99 -13.39
CA ILE A 854 18.17 32.12 -11.94
C ILE A 854 17.72 33.53 -11.57
N LYS A 855 16.66 33.63 -10.75
CA LYS A 855 16.03 34.89 -10.34
C LYS A 855 16.50 35.27 -8.94
N PHE A 856 16.70 36.57 -8.74
CA PHE A 856 17.00 37.17 -7.42
C PHE A 856 15.89 38.14 -7.01
N ALA A 857 15.86 38.48 -5.72
CA ALA A 857 14.87 39.39 -5.15
C ALA A 857 14.94 40.79 -5.77
N GLU A 858 13.79 41.49 -5.78
CA GLU A 858 13.73 42.87 -6.25
C GLU A 858 14.60 43.78 -5.37
N GLY A 859 15.56 44.49 -5.98
CA GLY A 859 16.57 45.29 -5.28
C GLY A 859 17.97 44.66 -5.24
N THR A 860 18.11 43.38 -5.59
CA THR A 860 19.41 42.71 -5.79
C THR A 860 19.95 43.02 -7.18
N VAL A 861 21.25 43.36 -7.27
CA VAL A 861 21.94 43.57 -8.55
C VAL A 861 23.04 42.52 -8.68
N PRO A 862 22.71 41.28 -9.11
CA PRO A 862 23.71 40.23 -9.31
C PRO A 862 24.70 40.63 -10.40
N GLN A 863 25.96 40.33 -10.16
CA GLN A 863 27.08 40.49 -11.07
C GLN A 863 27.84 39.16 -11.15
N LEU A 864 28.42 38.87 -12.31
CA LEU A 864 29.33 37.74 -12.44
C LEU A 864 30.69 38.14 -11.85
N ASN A 865 31.23 37.27 -11.00
CA ASN A 865 32.57 37.46 -10.48
C ASN A 865 33.58 36.96 -11.52
N GLU A 866 34.15 37.88 -12.29
CA GLU A 866 35.16 37.58 -13.32
C GLU A 866 36.48 37.03 -12.75
N GLU A 867 36.70 37.14 -11.43
CA GLU A 867 37.88 36.59 -10.75
C GLU A 867 37.69 35.12 -10.31
N SER A 868 36.48 34.56 -10.45
CA SER A 868 36.23 33.15 -10.11
C SER A 868 36.89 32.21 -11.12
N ALA A 869 37.66 31.24 -10.61
CA ALA A 869 38.28 30.19 -11.43
C ALA A 869 37.35 29.00 -11.73
N ASN A 870 36.13 29.01 -11.17
CA ASN A 870 35.18 27.91 -11.26
C ASN A 870 34.29 27.99 -12.51
N GLN A 871 33.73 26.86 -12.92
CA GLN A 871 32.77 26.75 -14.03
C GLN A 871 31.47 26.11 -13.53
N ALA A 872 30.33 26.62 -14.00
CA ALA A 872 29.03 26.00 -13.75
C ALA A 872 28.82 24.78 -14.67
N TYR A 873 28.09 23.77 -14.24
CA TYR A 873 27.87 22.54 -15.01
C TYR A 873 26.60 21.81 -14.60
N LEU A 874 26.07 20.96 -15.49
CA LEU A 874 25.03 19.97 -15.18
C LEU A 874 25.69 18.61 -14.98
N LEU A 875 25.46 17.98 -13.82
CA LEU A 875 26.01 16.68 -13.44
C LEU A 875 24.97 15.58 -13.66
N ASN A 876 25.33 14.49 -14.33
CA ASN A 876 24.50 13.28 -14.39
C ASN A 876 24.75 12.41 -13.16
N SER A 877 23.71 12.15 -12.37
CA SER A 877 23.83 11.45 -11.08
C SER A 877 24.20 9.97 -11.20
N LYS A 878 23.98 9.34 -12.35
CA LYS A 878 24.24 7.91 -12.59
C LYS A 878 25.70 7.62 -12.93
N ASN A 879 26.36 8.49 -13.69
CA ASN A 879 27.70 8.24 -14.24
C ASN A 879 28.73 9.34 -13.94
N GLY A 880 28.32 10.43 -13.30
CA GLY A 880 29.18 11.55 -12.94
C GLY A 880 29.63 12.43 -14.12
N ASN A 881 29.09 12.21 -15.32
CA ASN A 881 29.41 13.04 -16.47
C ASN A 881 28.90 14.48 -16.27
N GLN A 882 29.70 15.44 -16.73
CA GLN A 882 29.39 16.86 -16.61
C GLN A 882 29.19 17.50 -17.99
N VAL A 883 28.12 18.28 -18.12
CA VAL A 883 27.88 19.17 -19.26
C VAL A 883 28.13 20.59 -18.81
N ALA A 884 29.14 21.24 -19.38
CA ALA A 884 29.52 22.59 -18.98
C ALA A 884 28.40 23.62 -19.25
N ALA A 885 28.23 24.57 -18.33
CA ALA A 885 27.31 25.69 -18.42
C ALA A 885 28.08 27.02 -18.42
N THR A 886 27.63 27.96 -19.25
CA THR A 886 28.16 29.34 -19.28
C THR A 886 27.19 30.29 -18.59
N LEU A 887 27.68 31.14 -17.69
CA LEU A 887 26.85 32.15 -17.02
C LEU A 887 26.84 33.49 -17.78
N ALA A 888 25.69 34.15 -17.82
CA ALA A 888 25.50 35.49 -18.34
C ALA A 888 24.51 36.27 -17.45
N ILE A 889 24.62 37.61 -17.41
CA ILE A 889 23.56 38.43 -16.80
C ILE A 889 22.36 38.46 -17.75
N GLY A 890 21.18 38.19 -17.21
CA GLY A 890 19.92 38.19 -17.96
C GLY A 890 19.53 39.57 -18.49
N THR A 891 18.52 39.62 -19.34
CA THR A 891 17.98 40.89 -19.85
C THR A 891 17.30 41.73 -18.76
N ASN A 892 16.81 41.07 -17.70
CA ASN A 892 16.41 41.71 -16.45
C ASN A 892 17.61 41.78 -15.51
N THR A 893 17.84 42.94 -14.89
CA THR A 893 19.03 43.17 -14.05
C THR A 893 19.06 42.38 -12.74
N THR A 894 18.03 41.57 -12.46
CA THR A 894 17.87 40.70 -11.29
C THR A 894 18.02 39.21 -11.65
N GLU A 895 18.51 38.88 -12.85
CA GLU A 895 18.58 37.50 -13.36
C GLU A 895 20.00 37.11 -13.81
N VAL A 896 20.36 35.85 -13.59
CA VAL A 896 21.54 35.20 -14.17
C VAL A 896 21.08 34.03 -15.03
N ILE A 897 21.59 33.93 -16.25
CA ILE A 897 21.29 32.84 -17.18
C ILE A 897 22.46 31.86 -17.18
N ALA A 898 22.20 30.58 -16.96
CA ALA A 898 23.16 29.50 -17.18
C ALA A 898 22.76 28.72 -18.44
N THR A 899 23.65 28.63 -19.42
CA THR A 899 23.39 27.94 -20.70
C THR A 899 24.33 26.75 -20.86
N LEU A 900 23.77 25.55 -21.03
CA LEU A 900 24.52 24.33 -21.30
C LEU A 900 25.14 24.34 -22.69
N ALA A 901 26.29 23.68 -22.84
CA ALA A 901 26.96 23.52 -24.13
C ALA A 901 26.08 22.81 -25.18
N GLU A 902 25.31 21.81 -24.76
CA GLU A 902 24.37 21.02 -25.56
C GLU A 902 23.05 20.79 -24.78
N GLU A 903 21.98 20.44 -25.49
CA GLU A 903 20.69 20.12 -24.86
C GLU A 903 20.72 18.67 -24.37
N VAL A 904 20.28 18.46 -23.13
CA VAL A 904 20.25 17.15 -22.48
C VAL A 904 18.80 16.67 -22.41
N SER A 905 18.50 15.53 -23.03
CA SER A 905 17.13 14.96 -23.12
C SER A 905 17.10 13.46 -22.79
N ALA A 906 18.22 12.89 -22.35
CA ALA A 906 18.27 11.49 -21.96
C ALA A 906 17.68 11.33 -20.55
N GLU A 907 16.79 10.36 -20.37
CA GLU A 907 16.17 10.05 -19.09
C GLU A 907 17.21 9.85 -17.98
N GLY A 908 16.85 10.33 -16.78
CA GLY A 908 17.68 10.21 -15.59
C GLY A 908 17.69 11.45 -14.72
N ASN A 909 18.44 11.36 -13.62
CA ASN A 909 18.57 12.42 -12.63
C ASN A 909 19.82 13.26 -12.90
N TYR A 910 19.65 14.58 -12.84
CA TYR A 910 20.69 15.57 -13.11
C TYR A 910 20.68 16.68 -12.08
N THR A 911 21.85 17.21 -11.74
CA THR A 911 21.99 18.35 -10.82
C THR A 911 22.71 19.50 -11.52
N LEU A 912 22.09 20.66 -11.64
CA LEU A 912 22.77 21.89 -12.06
C LEU A 912 23.57 22.42 -10.89
N VAL A 913 24.89 22.57 -11.06
CA VAL A 913 25.82 23.08 -10.04
C VAL A 913 26.39 24.42 -10.49
N ILE A 914 26.21 25.45 -9.67
CA ILE A 914 26.84 26.76 -9.80
C ILE A 914 27.71 26.99 -8.56
N PRO A 915 29.03 26.77 -8.67
CA PRO A 915 29.97 26.95 -7.57
C PRO A 915 29.86 28.32 -6.89
N ALA A 916 30.14 28.33 -5.58
CA ALA A 916 30.12 29.55 -4.77
C ALA A 916 31.02 30.65 -5.37
N ARG A 917 30.68 31.91 -5.08
CA ARG A 917 31.39 33.11 -5.54
C ARG A 917 31.40 33.34 -7.04
N MET A 918 30.71 32.55 -7.86
CA MET A 918 30.52 32.86 -9.28
C MET A 918 29.56 34.04 -9.51
N ILE A 919 28.63 34.25 -8.60
CA ILE A 919 27.68 35.36 -8.59
C ILE A 919 27.95 36.20 -7.33
N GLN A 920 28.00 37.52 -7.49
CA GLN A 920 28.23 38.48 -6.41
C GLN A 920 27.25 39.65 -6.48
N GLN A 921 27.09 40.39 -5.40
CA GLN A 921 26.45 41.71 -5.42
C GLN A 921 27.29 42.70 -4.62
N THR A 922 27.16 43.98 -4.95
CA THR A 922 27.79 45.06 -4.17
C THR A 922 26.69 45.97 -3.65
N SER A 923 26.57 46.04 -2.32
CA SER A 923 25.66 46.96 -1.63
C SER A 923 26.46 48.07 -0.93
N MET A 924 25.85 49.25 -0.85
CA MET A 924 26.41 50.40 -0.15
C MET A 924 25.61 50.57 1.14
N ASP A 925 26.25 50.33 2.29
CA ASP A 925 25.60 50.53 3.58
C ASP A 925 25.71 52.02 3.93
N GLU A 926 24.64 52.78 3.66
CA GLU A 926 24.49 54.15 4.14
C GLU A 926 24.23 54.08 5.64
N GLY A 927 25.30 53.99 6.45
CA GLY A 927 25.20 54.06 7.91
C GLY A 927 24.41 55.30 8.38
N ASP A 928 24.13 55.39 9.68
CA ASP A 928 23.26 56.40 10.35
C ASP A 928 23.63 57.90 10.19
N GLY A 929 24.50 58.24 9.23
CA GLY A 929 24.99 59.58 8.93
C GLY A 929 26.25 59.95 9.72
N THR A 930 26.81 59.04 10.52
CA THR A 930 28.00 59.32 11.36
C THR A 930 29.27 58.53 11.01
N ALA A 931 29.19 57.57 10.08
CA ALA A 931 30.32 56.80 9.56
C ALA A 931 30.46 56.95 8.02
N GLU A 932 31.68 56.81 7.51
CA GLU A 932 31.96 56.74 6.06
C GLU A 932 31.21 55.54 5.46
N PRO A 933 30.56 55.67 4.29
CA PRO A 933 29.83 54.57 3.67
C PRO A 933 30.76 53.39 3.39
N THR A 934 30.42 52.22 3.90
CA THR A 934 31.15 50.98 3.65
C THR A 934 30.52 50.24 2.48
N VAL A 935 31.33 49.97 1.45
CA VAL A 935 30.96 49.10 0.34
C VAL A 935 31.08 47.66 0.83
N LYS A 936 29.98 46.91 0.88
CA LYS A 936 29.96 45.48 1.19
C LYS A 936 29.78 44.70 -0.11
N THR A 937 30.70 43.79 -0.41
CA THR A 937 30.53 42.83 -1.50
C THR A 937 30.11 41.52 -0.89
N GLU A 938 29.00 40.97 -1.35
CA GLU A 938 28.45 39.70 -0.90
C GLU A 938 28.50 38.72 -2.07
N TYR A 939 28.66 37.43 -1.76
CA TYR A 939 28.76 36.37 -2.77
C TYR A 939 27.60 35.40 -2.60
N ALA A 940 27.12 34.86 -3.72
CA ALA A 940 26.18 33.75 -3.69
C ALA A 940 26.89 32.48 -3.18
N PRO A 941 26.18 31.65 -2.40
CA PRO A 941 26.69 30.34 -1.98
C PRO A 941 26.75 29.38 -3.17
N ASN A 942 27.14 28.13 -2.91
CA ASN A 942 27.04 27.06 -3.92
C ASN A 942 25.56 26.82 -4.21
N LEU A 943 25.14 26.93 -5.48
CA LEU A 943 23.75 26.70 -5.88
C LEU A 943 23.64 25.36 -6.58
N LYS A 944 22.70 24.52 -6.12
CA LYS A 944 22.40 23.21 -6.70
C LYS A 944 20.89 23.11 -6.97
N TYR A 945 20.54 22.58 -8.14
CA TYR A 945 19.14 22.36 -8.55
C TYR A 945 19.01 21.00 -9.22
N ASP A 946 18.16 20.15 -8.66
CA ASP A 946 17.94 18.79 -9.15
C ASP A 946 16.81 18.72 -10.18
N TYR A 947 17.01 17.88 -11.18
CA TYR A 947 16.09 17.67 -12.29
C TYR A 947 15.99 16.18 -12.61
N THR A 948 14.79 15.75 -12.97
CA THR A 948 14.54 14.41 -13.51
C THR A 948 14.02 14.53 -14.92
N ILE A 949 14.68 13.88 -15.87
CA ILE A 949 14.18 13.76 -17.24
C ILE A 949 13.34 12.49 -17.36
N GLY A 950 12.05 12.62 -17.72
CA GLY A 950 11.08 11.53 -17.91
C GLY A 950 9.99 11.86 -18.95
N HIS A 951 9.20 10.85 -19.36
CA HIS A 951 8.26 10.91 -20.50
C HIS A 951 6.96 10.13 -20.18
N ASP A 952 5.96 10.76 -19.54
CA ASP A 952 4.83 10.03 -18.92
C ASP A 952 3.45 10.48 -19.41
N TYR A 953 3.36 11.26 -20.50
CA TYR A 953 2.09 11.81 -20.99
C TYR A 953 1.29 10.80 -21.84
N GLU A 954 0.54 9.92 -21.19
CA GLU A 954 -0.26 8.85 -21.83
C GLU A 954 -1.78 9.11 -21.77
N PRO A 955 -2.58 8.56 -22.70
CA PRO A 955 -4.04 8.65 -22.66
C PRO A 955 -4.63 7.72 -21.58
N VAL A 956 -5.64 8.19 -20.86
CA VAL A 956 -6.37 7.41 -19.85
C VAL A 956 -7.28 6.35 -20.45
N SER A 957 -7.69 6.51 -21.72
CA SER A 957 -8.47 5.49 -22.42
C SER A 957 -8.40 5.65 -23.94
N ILE A 958 -8.77 4.57 -24.64
CA ILE A 958 -8.99 4.53 -26.08
C ILE A 958 -10.39 3.99 -26.39
N THR A 959 -11.10 4.58 -27.36
CA THR A 959 -12.38 4.07 -27.87
C THR A 959 -12.25 3.74 -29.36
N PRO A 960 -12.54 2.52 -29.83
CA PRO A 960 -12.95 1.35 -29.05
C PRO A 960 -11.88 0.92 -28.05
N ALA A 961 -12.32 0.37 -26.91
CA ALA A 961 -11.41 -0.19 -25.92
C ALA A 961 -10.59 -1.33 -26.51
N GLU A 962 -9.38 -1.50 -25.98
CA GLU A 962 -8.47 -2.57 -26.35
C GLU A 962 -9.13 -3.96 -26.21
N GLY A 963 -8.76 -4.89 -27.09
CA GLY A 963 -9.34 -6.24 -27.10
C GLY A 963 -10.21 -6.55 -28.32
N THR A 964 -11.32 -7.27 -28.12
CA THR A 964 -12.06 -7.90 -29.23
C THR A 964 -13.06 -6.97 -29.91
N VAL A 965 -12.91 -6.76 -31.21
CA VAL A 965 -13.78 -5.89 -32.03
C VAL A 965 -14.28 -6.59 -33.30
N SER A 966 -15.30 -6.03 -33.95
CA SER A 966 -15.79 -6.52 -35.25
C SER A 966 -15.08 -5.89 -36.46
N SER A 967 -14.52 -4.69 -36.28
CA SER A 967 -13.70 -3.97 -37.26
C SER A 967 -12.98 -2.80 -36.58
N LEU A 968 -11.95 -2.27 -37.24
CA LEU A 968 -11.14 -1.12 -36.79
C LEU A 968 -11.19 -0.02 -37.85
N HIS A 969 -11.43 1.22 -37.45
CA HIS A 969 -11.40 2.36 -38.39
C HIS A 969 -11.08 3.69 -37.71
N GLU A 970 -11.84 4.07 -36.68
CA GLU A 970 -11.63 5.29 -35.92
C GLU A 970 -11.34 4.92 -34.47
N PHE A 971 -10.41 5.66 -33.86
CA PHE A 971 -10.08 5.60 -32.46
C PHE A 971 -10.16 7.01 -31.85
N VAL A 972 -10.56 7.09 -30.60
CA VAL A 972 -10.51 8.32 -29.81
C VAL A 972 -9.66 8.05 -28.58
N LEU A 973 -8.53 8.74 -28.48
CA LEU A 973 -7.69 8.77 -27.29
C LEU A 973 -8.19 9.87 -26.36
N GLN A 974 -8.47 9.52 -25.12
CA GLN A 974 -8.82 10.47 -24.07
C GLN A 974 -7.61 10.68 -23.17
N PHE A 975 -7.18 11.93 -22.98
CA PHE A 975 -6.19 12.32 -21.99
C PHE A 975 -6.91 12.92 -20.76
N VAL A 976 -6.24 12.93 -19.61
CA VAL A 976 -6.77 13.52 -18.36
C VAL A 976 -7.22 14.96 -18.62
N ALA A 977 -8.43 15.30 -18.18
CA ALA A 977 -8.92 16.67 -18.23
C ALA A 977 -8.36 17.46 -17.04
N ASP A 978 -7.32 18.25 -17.30
CA ASP A 978 -6.70 19.16 -16.32
C ASP A 978 -6.61 20.59 -16.93
N THR A 979 -5.79 21.48 -16.35
CA THR A 979 -5.44 22.82 -16.84
C THR A 979 -4.67 22.84 -18.18
N THR A 980 -4.45 21.68 -18.80
CA THR A 980 -3.69 21.48 -20.04
C THR A 980 -4.53 20.80 -21.13
N TYR A 981 -4.01 20.85 -22.36
CA TYR A 981 -4.66 20.34 -23.57
C TYR A 981 -3.77 19.33 -24.31
N ALA A 982 -4.33 18.20 -24.73
CA ALA A 982 -3.72 17.31 -25.70
C ALA A 982 -3.76 17.93 -27.10
N THR A 983 -2.60 18.13 -27.72
CA THR A 983 -2.49 18.66 -29.09
C THR A 983 -1.56 17.80 -29.93
N ILE A 984 -1.67 17.92 -31.26
CA ILE A 984 -0.82 17.18 -32.19
C ILE A 984 0.46 17.97 -32.42
N ASN A 985 1.60 17.33 -32.25
CA ASN A 985 2.87 17.91 -32.64
C ASN A 985 3.01 17.87 -34.16
N THR A 986 2.73 19.00 -34.82
CA THR A 986 2.81 19.11 -36.28
C THR A 986 4.23 19.15 -36.84
N GLU A 987 5.25 19.25 -35.97
CA GLU A 987 6.66 19.24 -36.37
C GLU A 987 7.25 17.82 -36.42
N ASN A 988 6.53 16.81 -35.92
CA ASN A 988 6.96 15.42 -35.98
C ASN A 988 6.78 14.86 -37.42
N GLU A 989 7.85 14.26 -37.96
CA GLU A 989 7.85 13.67 -39.31
C GLU A 989 7.35 12.21 -39.33
N ASP A 990 7.24 11.57 -38.17
CA ASP A 990 6.77 10.18 -38.04
C ASP A 990 5.25 10.06 -38.25
N LYS A 991 4.78 8.85 -38.57
CA LYS A 991 3.37 8.54 -38.81
C LYS A 991 2.87 7.45 -37.89
N ALA A 992 1.63 7.60 -37.40
CA ALA A 992 0.90 6.53 -36.75
C ALA A 992 0.43 5.47 -37.76
N TYR A 993 0.33 4.21 -37.33
CA TYR A 993 -0.06 3.09 -38.19
C TYR A 993 -0.65 1.93 -37.39
N LEU A 994 -1.38 1.06 -38.08
CA LEU A 994 -1.81 -0.23 -37.57
C LEU A 994 -0.84 -1.32 -38.07
N ALA A 995 -0.32 -2.15 -37.17
CA ALA A 995 0.56 -3.28 -37.46
C ALA A 995 -0.18 -4.62 -37.30
N ASP A 996 0.22 -5.65 -38.05
CA ASP A 996 -0.24 -7.03 -37.82
C ASP A 996 0.59 -7.77 -36.76
N ASN A 997 0.27 -9.04 -36.50
CA ASN A 997 0.97 -9.90 -35.55
C ASN A 997 2.48 -10.13 -35.82
N ASN A 998 2.99 -9.75 -36.99
CA ASN A 998 4.42 -9.82 -37.30
C ASN A 998 5.12 -8.47 -37.12
N GLY A 999 4.40 -7.44 -36.66
CA GLY A 999 4.89 -6.06 -36.57
C GLY A 999 4.95 -5.35 -37.92
N GLU A 1000 4.38 -5.91 -38.99
CA GLU A 1000 4.35 -5.22 -40.29
C GLU A 1000 3.17 -4.23 -40.34
N SER A 1001 3.45 -2.99 -40.75
CA SER A 1001 2.42 -1.97 -40.97
C SER A 1001 1.43 -2.41 -42.06
N VAL A 1002 0.16 -2.52 -41.71
CA VAL A 1002 -0.94 -2.92 -42.60
C VAL A 1002 -1.82 -1.75 -43.03
N GLU A 1003 -1.90 -0.68 -42.24
CA GLU A 1003 -2.69 0.51 -42.58
C GLU A 1003 -2.08 1.77 -41.94
N GLU A 1004 -2.01 2.89 -42.67
CA GLU A 1004 -1.58 4.18 -42.10
C GLU A 1004 -2.73 4.84 -41.30
N ALA A 1005 -2.38 5.59 -40.25
CA ALA A 1005 -3.32 6.33 -39.42
C ALA A 1005 -3.01 7.83 -39.43
N THR A 1006 -4.06 8.67 -39.35
CA THR A 1006 -3.94 10.12 -39.23
C THR A 1006 -4.52 10.59 -37.90
N LEU A 1007 -3.85 11.54 -37.24
CA LEU A 1007 -4.31 12.16 -36.01
C LEU A 1007 -5.04 13.49 -36.32
N ALA A 1008 -6.11 13.76 -35.60
CA ALA A 1008 -6.82 15.03 -35.57
C ALA A 1008 -7.23 15.37 -34.12
N ALA A 1009 -7.42 16.65 -33.81
CA ALA A 1009 -8.05 17.01 -32.55
C ALA A 1009 -9.47 16.41 -32.48
N GLY A 1010 -9.85 15.90 -31.32
CA GLY A 1010 -11.18 15.37 -31.06
C GLY A 1010 -12.24 16.45 -30.87
N ASP A 1011 -13.42 16.04 -30.39
CA ASP A 1011 -14.55 16.96 -30.21
C ASP A 1011 -14.43 17.76 -28.90
N ASN A 1012 -13.68 17.23 -27.91
CA ASN A 1012 -13.40 17.88 -26.64
C ASN A 1012 -11.91 18.28 -26.48
N PRO A 1013 -11.60 19.26 -25.61
CA PRO A 1013 -10.23 19.50 -25.18
C PRO A 1013 -9.71 18.23 -24.48
N ASN A 1014 -8.52 17.75 -24.83
CA ASN A 1014 -7.92 16.48 -24.39
C ASN A 1014 -8.32 15.21 -25.14
N GLU A 1015 -9.01 15.32 -26.28
CA GLU A 1015 -9.22 14.20 -27.19
C GLU A 1015 -8.32 14.26 -28.42
N ILE A 1016 -7.72 13.13 -28.78
CA ILE A 1016 -7.04 12.94 -30.06
C ILE A 1016 -7.75 11.83 -30.84
N LYS A 1017 -8.31 12.20 -31.99
CA LYS A 1017 -8.94 11.25 -32.92
C LYS A 1017 -7.89 10.66 -33.85
N VAL A 1018 -7.78 9.34 -33.85
CA VAL A 1018 -6.91 8.58 -34.76
C VAL A 1018 -7.79 7.89 -35.80
N THR A 1019 -7.52 8.07 -37.08
CA THR A 1019 -8.35 7.50 -38.17
C THR A 1019 -7.48 6.69 -39.13
N LEU A 1020 -7.82 5.43 -39.34
CA LEU A 1020 -7.21 4.58 -40.35
C LEU A 1020 -7.69 4.98 -41.75
N ALA A 1021 -6.80 4.90 -42.75
CA ALA A 1021 -7.17 5.23 -44.12
C ALA A 1021 -8.28 4.32 -44.69
N ASN A 1022 -8.38 3.06 -44.24
CA ASN A 1022 -9.48 2.14 -44.55
C ASN A 1022 -9.95 1.36 -43.30
N GLU A 1023 -11.19 0.86 -43.33
CA GLU A 1023 -11.72 -0.02 -42.28
C GLU A 1023 -11.12 -1.43 -42.38
N VAL A 1024 -10.51 -1.92 -41.30
CA VAL A 1024 -9.93 -3.26 -41.18
C VAL A 1024 -10.94 -4.19 -40.51
N ASN A 1025 -11.41 -5.19 -41.25
CA ASN A 1025 -12.40 -6.20 -40.79
C ASN A 1025 -11.93 -7.65 -41.01
N THR A 1026 -10.66 -7.82 -41.38
CA THR A 1026 -10.02 -9.13 -41.54
C THR A 1026 -9.67 -9.70 -40.18
N LYS A 1027 -10.11 -10.94 -39.92
CA LYS A 1027 -9.79 -11.65 -38.69
C LYS A 1027 -8.28 -11.71 -38.44
N GLY A 1028 -7.86 -11.25 -37.28
CA GLY A 1028 -6.46 -11.15 -36.88
C GLY A 1028 -6.29 -10.31 -35.63
N THR A 1029 -5.09 -10.30 -35.08
CA THR A 1029 -4.69 -9.38 -34.00
C THR A 1029 -3.81 -8.30 -34.62
N TYR A 1030 -4.00 -7.06 -34.17
CA TYR A 1030 -3.39 -5.86 -34.72
C TYR A 1030 -2.98 -4.91 -33.59
N THR A 1031 -1.88 -4.19 -33.77
CA THR A 1031 -1.42 -3.17 -32.83
C THR A 1031 -1.50 -1.79 -33.46
N LEU A 1032 -2.23 -0.85 -32.87
CA LEU A 1032 -2.19 0.56 -33.25
C LEU A 1032 -0.95 1.19 -32.61
N VAL A 1033 -0.04 1.72 -33.41
CA VAL A 1033 1.22 2.34 -32.98
C VAL A 1033 1.19 3.83 -33.27
N ILE A 1034 1.44 4.66 -32.26
CA ILE A 1034 1.58 6.11 -32.36
C ILE A 1034 3.00 6.48 -31.89
N PRO A 1035 3.87 6.96 -32.79
CA PRO A 1035 5.25 7.32 -32.46
C PRO A 1035 5.37 8.36 -31.34
N ALA A 1036 6.48 8.29 -30.59
CA ALA A 1036 6.79 9.25 -29.55
C ALA A 1036 6.81 10.70 -30.09
N LYS A 1037 6.45 11.66 -29.23
CA LYS A 1037 6.34 13.10 -29.56
C LYS A 1037 5.25 13.46 -30.57
N MET A 1038 4.43 12.53 -31.05
CA MET A 1038 3.37 12.86 -32.01
C MET A 1038 2.19 13.59 -31.36
N ILE A 1039 1.99 13.37 -30.05
CA ILE A 1039 1.03 14.07 -29.20
C ILE A 1039 1.81 14.86 -28.13
N GLN A 1040 1.36 16.06 -27.80
CA GLN A 1040 1.99 16.95 -26.83
C GLN A 1040 0.96 17.56 -25.86
N GLN A 1041 1.36 17.72 -24.60
CA GLN A 1041 0.59 18.42 -23.58
C GLN A 1041 0.88 19.92 -23.66
N SER A 1042 -0.14 20.76 -23.72
CA SER A 1042 0.00 22.20 -23.89
C SER A 1042 -0.78 23.00 -22.85
N ALA A 1043 -0.14 23.97 -22.20
CA ALA A 1043 -0.77 24.91 -21.28
C ALA A 1043 -1.14 26.23 -21.98
N GLY A 1044 -2.43 26.60 -21.96
CA GLY A 1044 -2.97 27.87 -22.47
C GLY A 1044 -3.45 27.86 -23.93
N GLU A 1045 -4.54 28.56 -24.23
CA GLU A 1045 -5.19 28.57 -25.57
C GLU A 1045 -4.55 29.55 -26.58
N GLU A 1046 -4.12 30.74 -26.15
CA GLU A 1046 -3.66 31.80 -27.07
C GLU A 1046 -2.14 31.77 -27.37
N ASN A 1047 -1.34 31.13 -26.53
CA ASN A 1047 0.11 30.90 -26.70
C ASN A 1047 0.51 29.62 -25.95
N PRO A 1048 0.31 28.42 -26.56
CA PRO A 1048 0.51 27.16 -25.87
C PRO A 1048 1.97 27.00 -25.45
N THR A 1049 2.20 26.82 -24.16
CA THR A 1049 3.50 26.39 -23.64
C THR A 1049 3.48 24.87 -23.60
N ILE A 1050 4.44 24.22 -24.26
CA ILE A 1050 4.54 22.76 -24.25
C ILE A 1050 4.99 22.34 -22.86
N VAL A 1051 4.19 21.49 -22.22
CA VAL A 1051 4.41 20.97 -20.87
C VAL A 1051 5.14 19.63 -20.95
N ASP A 1052 4.66 18.74 -21.82
CA ASP A 1052 5.23 17.40 -22.02
C ASP A 1052 4.89 16.85 -23.42
N TYR A 1053 5.46 15.69 -23.77
CA TYR A 1053 5.18 14.93 -24.98
C TYR A 1053 4.78 13.50 -24.63
N ALA A 1054 3.84 12.94 -25.41
CA ALA A 1054 3.48 11.54 -25.26
C ALA A 1054 4.64 10.62 -25.66
N PRO A 1055 4.86 9.51 -24.93
CA PRO A 1055 5.78 8.45 -25.37
C PRO A 1055 5.21 7.73 -26.60
N GLN A 1056 5.88 6.66 -27.05
CA GLN A 1056 5.31 5.80 -28.08
C GLN A 1056 4.13 5.03 -27.48
N LEU A 1057 2.94 5.15 -28.08
CA LEU A 1057 1.73 4.49 -27.61
C LEU A 1057 1.40 3.27 -28.48
N GLU A 1058 1.02 2.16 -27.85
CA GLU A 1058 0.65 0.91 -28.50
C GLU A 1058 -0.66 0.34 -27.93
N PHE A 1059 -1.61 -0.03 -28.80
CA PHE A 1059 -2.91 -0.61 -28.39
C PHE A 1059 -3.26 -1.86 -29.21
N ILE A 1060 -3.62 -2.98 -28.57
CA ILE A 1060 -3.79 -4.30 -29.20
C ILE A 1060 -5.28 -4.67 -29.41
N PHE A 1061 -5.67 -4.92 -30.65
CA PHE A 1061 -7.03 -5.28 -31.02
C PHE A 1061 -7.11 -6.65 -31.68
N THR A 1062 -8.15 -7.42 -31.38
CA THR A 1062 -8.47 -8.69 -32.04
C THR A 1062 -9.77 -8.57 -32.84
N VAL A 1063 -9.68 -8.64 -34.16
CA VAL A 1063 -10.86 -8.58 -35.05
C VAL A 1063 -11.48 -9.98 -35.20
N THR A 1064 -12.78 -10.11 -34.93
CA THR A 1064 -13.55 -11.37 -35.07
C THR A 1064 -14.51 -11.36 -36.28
N ASP A 1065 -15.07 -12.52 -36.65
CA ASP A 1065 -15.90 -12.71 -37.87
C ASP A 1065 -17.15 -11.80 -37.89
N GLY A 1066 -17.05 -10.60 -38.47
CA GLY A 1066 -18.17 -9.66 -38.63
C GLY A 1066 -19.18 -10.09 -39.71
N GLN A 1067 -20.49 -10.01 -39.42
CA GLN A 1067 -21.55 -10.31 -40.41
C GLN A 1067 -21.70 -9.19 -41.44
N SER A 1068 -21.07 -9.38 -42.60
CA SER A 1068 -21.27 -8.50 -43.77
C SER A 1068 -22.60 -8.79 -44.49
N ILE A 1069 -23.07 -7.84 -45.32
CA ILE A 1069 -24.23 -8.04 -46.22
C ILE A 1069 -24.06 -9.29 -47.11
N GLU A 1070 -22.82 -9.69 -47.41
CA GLU A 1070 -22.55 -10.90 -48.19
C GLU A 1070 -22.85 -12.18 -47.40
N SER A 1071 -22.60 -12.18 -46.09
CA SER A 1071 -23.00 -13.26 -45.19
C SER A 1071 -24.53 -13.38 -45.08
N THR A 1072 -25.27 -12.26 -45.11
CA THR A 1072 -26.74 -12.22 -45.10
C THR A 1072 -27.36 -12.82 -46.37
N LEU A 1073 -26.72 -12.62 -47.52
CA LEU A 1073 -27.19 -13.16 -48.80
C LEU A 1073 -26.89 -14.65 -48.97
N ASN A 1074 -25.95 -15.21 -48.20
CA ASN A 1074 -25.58 -16.63 -48.19
C ASN A 1074 -25.37 -17.23 -49.60
N GLY A 1075 -24.70 -16.46 -50.48
CA GLY A 1075 -24.44 -16.84 -51.89
C GLY A 1075 -25.62 -16.64 -52.85
N ALA A 1076 -26.78 -16.16 -52.40
CA ALA A 1076 -27.91 -15.80 -53.27
C ALA A 1076 -27.75 -14.37 -53.83
N SER A 1077 -28.19 -14.14 -55.06
CA SER A 1077 -28.17 -12.79 -55.66
C SER A 1077 -29.24 -11.84 -55.11
N THR A 1078 -30.24 -12.37 -54.39
CA THR A 1078 -31.39 -11.62 -53.86
C THR A 1078 -31.96 -12.25 -52.60
N ALA A 1079 -32.61 -11.46 -51.74
CA ALA A 1079 -33.28 -11.92 -50.51
C ALA A 1079 -34.78 -11.57 -50.44
N GLU A 1080 -35.53 -12.25 -49.59
CA GLU A 1080 -36.86 -11.81 -49.17
C GLU A 1080 -36.78 -11.12 -47.80
N VAL A 1081 -37.36 -9.93 -47.68
CA VAL A 1081 -37.33 -9.09 -46.48
C VAL A 1081 -38.74 -8.99 -45.90
N TYR A 1082 -38.90 -9.32 -44.62
CA TYR A 1082 -40.15 -9.21 -43.87
C TYR A 1082 -39.95 -8.33 -42.62
N THR A 1083 -41.02 -7.75 -42.09
CA THR A 1083 -41.02 -7.20 -40.73
C THR A 1083 -40.99 -8.33 -39.70
N ILE A 1084 -40.66 -8.03 -38.44
CA ILE A 1084 -40.76 -9.00 -37.33
C ILE A 1084 -42.18 -9.56 -37.14
N SER A 1085 -43.22 -8.83 -37.59
CA SER A 1085 -44.62 -9.28 -37.58
C SER A 1085 -45.00 -10.14 -38.78
N GLY A 1086 -44.03 -10.50 -39.64
CA GLY A 1086 -44.24 -11.38 -40.79
C GLY A 1086 -44.80 -10.70 -42.05
N ILE A 1087 -44.80 -9.37 -42.13
CA ILE A 1087 -45.26 -8.65 -43.32
C ILE A 1087 -44.13 -8.56 -44.33
N LEU A 1088 -44.35 -9.06 -45.56
CA LEU A 1088 -43.37 -8.95 -46.64
C LEU A 1088 -43.15 -7.49 -47.03
N ILE A 1089 -41.94 -6.98 -46.81
CA ILE A 1089 -41.49 -5.63 -47.17
C ILE A 1089 -41.07 -5.60 -48.64
N LYS A 1090 -40.22 -6.54 -49.07
CA LYS A 1090 -39.71 -6.58 -50.44
C LYS A 1090 -39.31 -7.99 -50.87
N LYS A 1091 -39.70 -8.35 -52.09
CA LYS A 1091 -39.36 -9.62 -52.74
C LYS A 1091 -38.20 -9.40 -53.72
N ASN A 1092 -37.25 -10.34 -53.75
CA ASN A 1092 -36.03 -10.25 -54.57
C ASN A 1092 -35.19 -8.99 -54.28
N ALA A 1093 -35.05 -8.62 -53.01
CA ALA A 1093 -34.24 -7.49 -52.58
C ALA A 1093 -32.76 -7.71 -52.98
N THR A 1094 -32.20 -6.75 -53.71
CA THR A 1094 -30.79 -6.71 -54.09
C THR A 1094 -29.92 -6.16 -52.96
N ARG A 1095 -28.59 -6.22 -53.10
CA ARG A 1095 -27.63 -5.63 -52.16
C ARG A 1095 -27.93 -4.16 -51.84
N GLU A 1096 -28.26 -3.36 -52.85
CA GLU A 1096 -28.61 -1.94 -52.67
C GLU A 1096 -29.97 -1.76 -51.98
N ASP A 1097 -30.91 -2.68 -52.18
CA ASP A 1097 -32.19 -2.63 -51.47
C ASP A 1097 -32.03 -2.92 -49.98
N LEU A 1098 -31.09 -3.78 -49.59
CA LEU A 1098 -30.77 -4.06 -48.18
C LEU A 1098 -30.08 -2.87 -47.51
N LYS A 1099 -29.17 -2.19 -48.22
CA LYS A 1099 -28.55 -0.93 -47.75
C LYS A 1099 -29.57 0.19 -47.55
N GLY A 1100 -30.64 0.20 -48.35
CA GLY A 1100 -31.70 1.20 -48.29
C GLY A 1100 -32.78 0.94 -47.23
N LEU A 1101 -32.68 -0.13 -46.43
CA LEU A 1101 -33.63 -0.39 -45.34
C LEU A 1101 -33.47 0.66 -44.23
N LYS A 1102 -34.60 1.11 -43.68
CA LYS A 1102 -34.57 1.99 -42.51
C LYS A 1102 -34.12 1.20 -41.28
N LYS A 1103 -33.45 1.87 -40.35
CA LYS A 1103 -33.03 1.29 -39.06
C LYS A 1103 -34.18 0.53 -38.40
N GLY A 1104 -33.92 -0.70 -37.94
CA GLY A 1104 -34.93 -1.58 -37.35
C GLY A 1104 -34.62 -3.06 -37.53
N ILE A 1105 -35.45 -3.93 -36.94
CA ILE A 1105 -35.31 -5.39 -37.02
C ILE A 1105 -36.18 -5.93 -38.17
N TYR A 1106 -35.58 -6.75 -39.03
CA TYR A 1106 -36.23 -7.40 -40.16
C TYR A 1106 -35.96 -8.90 -40.16
N ILE A 1107 -36.82 -9.68 -40.81
CA ILE A 1107 -36.54 -11.07 -41.11
C ILE A 1107 -36.05 -11.12 -42.57
N ILE A 1108 -34.77 -11.40 -42.78
CA ILE A 1108 -34.15 -11.49 -44.11
C ILE A 1108 -33.79 -12.95 -44.36
N ASN A 1109 -34.36 -13.56 -45.41
CA ASN A 1109 -34.19 -14.99 -45.71
C ASN A 1109 -34.44 -15.91 -44.50
N GLY A 1110 -35.41 -15.56 -43.64
CA GLY A 1110 -35.79 -16.36 -42.47
C GLY A 1110 -34.96 -16.13 -41.21
N LYS A 1111 -34.00 -15.18 -41.20
CA LYS A 1111 -33.22 -14.81 -40.01
C LYS A 1111 -33.55 -13.40 -39.53
N ASN A 1112 -33.66 -13.23 -38.21
CA ASN A 1112 -33.81 -11.91 -37.59
C ASN A 1112 -32.50 -11.13 -37.76
N MET A 1113 -32.61 -9.90 -38.26
CA MET A 1113 -31.49 -9.04 -38.60
C MET A 1113 -31.77 -7.61 -38.16
N LEU A 1114 -30.86 -7.06 -37.38
CA LEU A 1114 -30.87 -5.65 -37.00
C LEU A 1114 -30.16 -4.84 -38.11
N VAL A 1115 -30.91 -3.93 -38.75
CA VAL A 1115 -30.36 -2.90 -39.63
C VAL A 1115 -30.05 -1.69 -38.76
N LYS A 1116 -28.76 -1.36 -38.58
CA LYS A 1116 -28.27 -0.27 -37.74
C LYS A 1116 -28.23 1.07 -38.46
#